data_AF-A0A9N9L4N9-F1
#
_entry.id   AF-A0A9N9L4N9-F1
#
_cell.length_a   1.000
_cell.length_b   1.000
_cell.length_c   1.000
_cell.angle_alpha   90.00
_cell.angle_beta   90.00
_cell.angle_gamma   90.00
#
_symmetry.space_group_name_H-M   'P 1'
#
loop_
_entity.id
_entity.type
_entity.pdbx_description
1 polymer ?
#
loop_
_entity_poly.entity_id
_entity_poly.type
_entity_poly.pdbx_seq_one_letter_code
_entity_poly.pdbx_strand_id
1 'polypeptide(L)'
;MRSQLTRSVFRRLLSTEGLTFPCPSQSALHLPLRPRVQSSQHVSPASRRPQRRTFFDLLGPAERRQKEPVLDPGFEKFAEFSKLRNLGARLPLDHELVDAWDHFFRFKIRTKQPVNSLQAMHVLQVFEYLRDKREHTGSYLLNSARIIDCLVAFSSHLPADCATHLKVAKRIHEELESRGADQSASCFPHVVAILCAGGETATAQQMVRDTQRESPRVLLSLADGYVRENNETELLEVIKRLESIGSGGARWHHKGIRKMVRFYASQNNLEATKKWVSKSFEADPFMPAATLRMVLDMCIRRGELEWCKEVFRHVIDNSPVKTQWDIVLQWASGVLGKGVEDVERMMKIMSKQEGPDGPPVPDIDTINGLVERAIANRDSYLAERYIALGAKYNIYPNARTYILQINYRLDAGDLSGSQVAYNSLQSEEIIENEDLPVINRYLRELCWRPNTYDRVNAILSDLEPRSVPLQAQTTSAIALMFLKREDPQDVFDLLQTNAYHYTLPERASIMKKLAEFCLDRRNSNAKAWNSYQVLRQLFDEADTALRTKLMREFFARGRSDMACYAFGHMRQHAHATRKPNLESYVACFEGIASCEDAQSLEIVHNMLRMDSSIEPNTQLYNALMLAHLSVGKGDRALDFWDDITNSIEGPSYRSLEIVFRACQMSPFGEDVARDTWARLKRLEIEITKDVFQAYCGALSARGKVDEVRDLIQSGEKDYGIRPDGLMLGVFYNAMPGQNRKDMIEEWAKATYPEAWKQLLAMGQTTIDGGFVKKFLIELEWKA
;
A
#
# COMPACT_ATOMS: atom_id res chain seq x y z
N MET A 1 -23.49 -7.71 -35.19
CA MET A 1 -24.61 -6.81 -34.80
C MET A 1 -24.29 -6.23 -33.43
N ARG A 2 -24.15 -4.91 -33.31
CA ARG A 2 -23.90 -4.22 -32.04
C ARG A 2 -25.23 -4.06 -31.30
N SER A 3 -25.32 -4.48 -30.04
CA SER A 3 -26.54 -4.33 -29.24
C SER A 3 -26.77 -2.85 -28.90
N GLN A 4 -27.96 -2.31 -29.19
CA GLN A 4 -28.37 -0.94 -28.84
C GLN A 4 -28.82 -0.78 -27.36
N LEU A 5 -28.52 -1.74 -26.49
CA LEU A 5 -28.96 -1.75 -25.11
C LEU A 5 -27.82 -1.27 -24.21
N THR A 6 -28.08 -0.22 -23.43
CA THR A 6 -27.13 0.33 -22.46
C THR A 6 -26.86 -0.65 -21.31
N ARG A 7 -25.72 -0.51 -20.64
CA ARG A 7 -25.27 -1.39 -19.55
C ARG A 7 -26.29 -1.51 -18.40
N SER A 8 -27.02 -0.42 -18.12
CA SER A 8 -28.08 -0.40 -17.10
C SER A 8 -29.29 -1.25 -17.52
N VAL A 9 -29.63 -1.27 -18.81
CA VAL A 9 -30.74 -2.06 -19.36
C VAL A 9 -30.40 -3.55 -19.32
N PHE A 10 -29.17 -3.93 -19.70
CA PHE A 10 -28.71 -5.32 -19.58
C PHE A 10 -28.74 -5.82 -18.13
N ARG A 11 -28.34 -4.97 -17.16
CA ARG A 11 -28.32 -5.35 -15.75
C ARG A 11 -29.70 -5.48 -15.14
N ARG A 12 -30.62 -4.56 -15.44
CA ARG A 12 -32.01 -4.63 -14.95
C ARG A 12 -32.78 -5.81 -15.53
N LEU A 13 -32.46 -6.20 -16.77
CA LEU A 13 -32.96 -7.44 -17.38
C LEU A 13 -32.43 -8.69 -16.66
N LEU A 14 -31.19 -8.67 -16.18
CA LEU A 14 -30.58 -9.79 -15.44
C LEU A 14 -31.00 -9.84 -13.96
N SER A 15 -31.38 -8.72 -13.34
CA SER A 15 -31.77 -8.63 -11.92
C SER A 15 -33.28 -8.79 -11.65
N THR A 16 -34.09 -9.10 -12.67
CA THR A 16 -35.57 -9.19 -12.58
C THR A 16 -36.23 -7.98 -11.91
N GLU A 17 -35.62 -6.80 -12.01
CA GLU A 17 -36.22 -5.53 -11.58
C GLU A 17 -37.00 -4.90 -12.75
N GLY A 18 -38.27 -4.53 -12.52
CA GLY A 18 -39.16 -4.02 -13.56
C GLY A 18 -38.63 -2.78 -14.28
N LEU A 19 -38.84 -2.72 -15.61
CA LEU A 19 -38.48 -1.59 -16.46
C LEU A 19 -39.37 -0.38 -16.13
N THR A 20 -38.89 0.53 -15.29
CA THR A 20 -39.44 1.89 -15.21
C THR A 20 -38.63 2.80 -16.13
N PHE A 21 -39.24 3.17 -17.26
CA PHE A 21 -38.75 4.27 -18.08
C PHE A 21 -39.10 5.58 -17.36
N PRO A 22 -38.12 6.46 -17.06
CA PRO A 22 -38.46 7.84 -16.75
C PRO A 22 -39.07 8.45 -18.02
N CYS A 23 -40.35 8.80 -17.97
CA CYS A 23 -40.95 9.63 -19.01
C CYS A 23 -40.14 10.95 -19.13
N PRO A 24 -39.74 11.40 -20.34
CA PRO A 24 -38.84 12.55 -20.50
C PRO A 24 -39.51 13.92 -20.32
N SER A 25 -40.70 13.98 -19.72
CA SER A 25 -41.41 15.24 -19.48
C SER A 25 -41.85 15.30 -18.03
N GLN A 26 -41.07 16.06 -17.24
CA GLN A 26 -41.30 16.56 -15.88
C GLN A 26 -40.17 16.13 -14.93
N SER A 27 -39.08 16.91 -14.90
CA SER A 27 -38.27 17.13 -13.69
C SER A 27 -37.23 18.22 -13.95
N ALA A 28 -37.59 19.48 -13.69
CA ALA A 28 -36.71 20.53 -13.15
C ALA A 28 -37.45 21.88 -13.04
N LEU A 29 -38.35 22.00 -12.07
CA LEU A 29 -38.73 23.30 -11.53
C LEU A 29 -38.67 23.20 -10.01
N HIS A 30 -37.54 23.60 -9.44
CA HIS A 30 -37.42 23.88 -8.00
C HIS A 30 -37.52 25.39 -7.78
N LEU A 31 -38.55 25.81 -7.04
CA LEU A 31 -38.59 27.05 -6.27
C LEU A 31 -38.94 26.69 -4.81
N PRO A 32 -38.40 27.40 -3.81
CA PRO A 32 -38.46 26.97 -2.42
C PRO A 32 -39.69 27.54 -1.72
N LEU A 33 -40.53 26.69 -1.12
CA LEU A 33 -41.51 27.12 -0.12
C LEU A 33 -41.50 26.20 1.10
N ARG A 34 -41.61 26.88 2.24
CA ARG A 34 -41.48 26.49 3.63
C ARG A 34 -42.37 25.32 4.10
N PRO A 35 -42.07 24.75 5.28
CA PRO A 35 -42.47 23.39 5.65
C PRO A 35 -43.90 23.35 6.14
N ARG A 36 -44.69 22.42 5.61
CA ARG A 36 -45.98 22.05 6.18
C ARG A 36 -45.93 20.59 6.60
N VAL A 37 -45.94 20.42 7.92
CA VAL A 37 -46.22 19.18 8.63
C VAL A 37 -47.49 18.57 8.05
N GLN A 38 -47.39 17.36 7.49
CA GLN A 38 -48.46 16.40 7.46
C GLN A 38 -47.90 14.98 7.35
N SER A 39 -48.14 14.27 8.45
CA SER A 39 -48.06 12.83 8.66
C SER A 39 -48.52 12.00 7.46
N SER A 40 -47.61 11.17 6.93
CA SER A 40 -47.97 9.91 6.30
C SER A 40 -47.19 8.81 6.99
N GLN A 41 -47.92 7.98 7.72
CA GLN A 41 -47.45 6.79 8.40
C GLN A 41 -46.97 5.77 7.36
N HIS A 42 -45.67 5.70 7.12
CA HIS A 42 -45.04 4.47 6.65
C HIS A 42 -44.38 3.80 7.85
N VAL A 43 -45.16 2.89 8.43
CA VAL A 43 -44.74 1.90 9.41
C VAL A 43 -43.45 1.24 8.91
N SER A 44 -42.36 1.49 9.61
CA SER A 44 -41.12 0.73 9.47
C SER A 44 -41.42 -0.72 9.85
N PRO A 45 -41.16 -1.72 9.00
CA PRO A 45 -40.83 -3.03 9.55
C PRO A 45 -39.42 -2.89 10.09
N ALA A 46 -39.30 -2.81 11.42
CA ALA A 46 -38.07 -3.16 12.09
C ALA A 46 -37.58 -4.48 11.49
N SER A 47 -36.45 -4.46 10.77
CA SER A 47 -35.85 -5.67 10.23
C SER A 47 -35.30 -6.49 11.40
N ARG A 48 -36.20 -7.19 12.09
CA ARG A 48 -35.85 -8.42 12.79
C ARG A 48 -35.20 -9.29 11.74
N ARG A 49 -33.92 -9.60 11.94
CA ARG A 49 -33.22 -10.66 11.20
C ARG A 49 -34.18 -11.85 11.11
N PRO A 50 -34.56 -12.35 9.91
CA PRO A 50 -35.22 -13.63 9.86
C PRO A 50 -34.17 -14.64 10.31
N GLN A 51 -34.28 -15.12 11.55
CA GLN A 51 -33.66 -16.38 11.95
C GLN A 51 -34.30 -17.46 11.08
N ARG A 52 -33.70 -17.72 9.91
CA ARG A 52 -33.96 -18.93 9.15
C ARG A 52 -33.28 -20.08 9.90
N ARG A 53 -33.95 -20.60 10.92
CA ARG A 53 -33.69 -21.96 11.40
C ARG A 53 -34.40 -22.90 10.44
N THR A 54 -33.74 -23.26 9.35
CA THR A 54 -34.15 -24.38 8.52
C THR A 54 -33.68 -25.66 9.20
N PHE A 55 -34.58 -26.61 9.39
CA PHE A 55 -34.42 -27.88 10.12
C PHE A 55 -33.48 -28.91 9.42
N PHE A 56 -32.54 -28.43 8.59
CA PHE A 56 -31.58 -29.22 7.81
C PHE A 56 -30.16 -28.58 7.81
N ASP A 57 -29.69 -28.16 8.98
CA ASP A 57 -28.35 -27.57 9.19
C ASP A 57 -27.20 -28.63 9.23
N LEU A 58 -27.38 -29.77 8.54
CA LEU A 58 -26.41 -30.89 8.49
C LEU A 58 -25.39 -30.76 7.35
N LEU A 59 -25.53 -29.75 6.50
CA LEU A 59 -24.55 -29.33 5.52
C LEU A 59 -24.31 -27.85 5.78
N GLY A 60 -23.24 -27.54 6.53
CA GLY A 60 -22.84 -26.16 6.78
C GLY A 60 -22.76 -25.38 5.46
N PRO A 61 -22.96 -24.04 5.48
CA PRO A 61 -22.78 -23.24 4.28
C PRO A 61 -21.41 -23.57 3.69
N ALA A 62 -21.39 -24.00 2.42
CA ALA A 62 -20.16 -24.32 1.73
C ALA A 62 -19.17 -23.17 1.96
N GLU A 63 -17.97 -23.48 2.46
CA GLU A 63 -16.92 -22.48 2.62
C GLU A 63 -16.82 -21.71 1.29
N ARG A 64 -17.02 -20.39 1.36
CA ARG A 64 -16.85 -19.54 0.18
C ARG A 64 -15.44 -19.79 -0.34
N ARG A 65 -15.34 -20.37 -1.54
CA ARG A 65 -14.05 -20.58 -2.20
C ARG A 65 -13.44 -19.20 -2.44
N GLN A 66 -12.22 -19.01 -1.96
CA GLN A 66 -11.46 -17.79 -2.22
C GLN A 66 -11.42 -17.53 -3.73
N LYS A 67 -11.64 -16.28 -4.13
CA LYS A 67 -11.64 -15.92 -5.54
C LYS A 67 -10.24 -16.13 -6.13
N GLU A 68 -10.16 -16.87 -7.24
CA GLU A 68 -8.89 -17.05 -7.94
C GLU A 68 -8.33 -15.68 -8.37
N PRO A 69 -7.01 -15.49 -8.29
CA PRO A 69 -6.41 -14.23 -8.67
C PRO A 69 -6.70 -13.93 -10.13
N VAL A 70 -7.16 -12.72 -10.42
CA VAL A 70 -7.36 -12.28 -11.81
C VAL A 70 -5.99 -11.98 -12.39
N LEU A 71 -5.48 -12.93 -13.18
CA LEU A 71 -4.19 -12.83 -13.82
C LEU A 71 -4.36 -12.41 -15.28
N ASP A 72 -3.43 -11.59 -15.76
CA ASP A 72 -3.39 -11.26 -17.18
C ASP A 72 -3.16 -12.56 -17.98
N PRO A 73 -3.85 -12.78 -19.10
CA PRO A 73 -3.70 -13.99 -19.91
C PRO A 73 -2.24 -14.31 -20.21
N GLY A 74 -1.79 -15.53 -19.89
CA GLY A 74 -0.40 -15.98 -20.07
C GLY A 74 0.53 -15.67 -18.89
N PHE A 75 0.24 -14.67 -18.04
CA PHE A 75 1.12 -14.28 -16.94
C PHE A 75 1.27 -15.37 -15.86
N GLU A 76 0.24 -16.19 -15.67
CA GLU A 76 0.26 -17.38 -14.78
C GLU A 76 1.49 -18.24 -14.98
N LYS A 77 1.83 -18.54 -16.23
CA LYS A 77 2.96 -19.38 -16.60
C LYS A 77 4.29 -18.72 -16.30
N PHE A 78 4.37 -17.39 -16.38
CA PHE A 78 5.58 -16.65 -16.01
C PHE A 78 5.81 -16.69 -14.49
N ALA A 79 4.73 -16.51 -13.71
CA ALA A 79 4.81 -16.60 -12.25
C ALA A 79 5.13 -18.04 -11.79
N GLU A 80 4.51 -19.04 -12.41
CA GLU A 80 4.80 -20.47 -12.19
C GLU A 80 6.28 -20.78 -12.49
N PHE A 81 6.80 -20.35 -13.65
CA PHE A 81 8.20 -20.54 -14.03
C PHE A 81 9.16 -19.98 -12.98
N SER A 82 8.98 -18.73 -12.55
CA SER A 82 9.84 -18.11 -11.54
C SER A 82 9.77 -18.82 -10.19
N LYS A 83 8.57 -19.26 -9.77
CA LYS A 83 8.38 -20.02 -8.54
C LYS A 83 9.13 -21.37 -8.60
N LEU A 84 8.94 -22.13 -9.67
CA LEU A 84 9.58 -23.45 -9.83
C LEU A 84 11.11 -23.33 -9.95
N ARG A 85 11.60 -22.30 -10.66
CA ARG A 85 13.03 -21.99 -10.75
C ARG A 85 13.63 -21.68 -9.39
N ASN A 86 12.96 -20.89 -8.55
CA ASN A 86 13.43 -20.56 -7.20
C ASN A 86 13.40 -21.77 -6.24
N LEU A 87 12.47 -22.70 -6.46
CA LEU A 87 12.35 -23.93 -5.66
C LEU A 87 13.27 -25.06 -6.15
N GLY A 88 14.00 -24.88 -7.26
CA GLY A 88 14.79 -25.94 -7.88
C GLY A 88 13.95 -27.10 -8.40
N ALA A 89 12.68 -26.86 -8.74
CA ALA A 89 11.74 -27.87 -9.21
C ALA A 89 11.73 -27.98 -10.75
N ARG A 90 11.02 -29.00 -11.28
CA ARG A 90 10.85 -29.19 -12.73
C ARG A 90 10.15 -27.98 -13.34
N LEU A 91 10.76 -27.41 -14.38
CA LEU A 91 10.26 -26.21 -15.07
C LEU A 91 9.11 -26.54 -16.04
N PRO A 92 8.24 -25.55 -16.37
CA PRO A 92 7.24 -25.67 -17.43
C PRO A 92 7.87 -25.97 -18.80
N LEU A 93 7.06 -26.50 -19.72
CA LEU A 93 7.50 -26.81 -21.09
C LEU A 93 7.76 -25.52 -21.90
N ASP A 94 8.76 -25.56 -22.78
CA ASP A 94 9.20 -24.38 -23.52
C ASP A 94 8.11 -23.78 -24.41
N HIS A 95 7.31 -24.62 -25.07
CA HIS A 95 6.21 -24.16 -25.92
C HIS A 95 5.09 -23.51 -25.11
N GLU A 96 4.81 -23.98 -23.89
CA GLU A 96 3.81 -23.34 -23.01
C GLU A 96 4.24 -21.91 -22.61
N LEU A 97 5.54 -21.70 -22.37
CA LEU A 97 6.08 -20.37 -22.06
C LEU A 97 6.02 -19.42 -23.26
N VAL A 98 6.21 -19.96 -24.47
CA VAL A 98 6.10 -19.20 -25.72
C VAL A 98 4.64 -18.82 -26.01
N ASP A 99 3.69 -19.73 -25.82
CA ASP A 99 2.27 -19.43 -25.99
C ASP A 99 1.78 -18.42 -24.94
N ALA A 100 2.29 -18.54 -23.71
CA ALA A 100 2.05 -17.56 -22.65
C ALA A 100 2.58 -16.16 -23.01
N TRP A 101 3.75 -16.08 -23.65
CA TRP A 101 4.32 -14.83 -24.14
C TRP A 101 3.44 -14.15 -25.17
N ASP A 102 2.96 -14.89 -26.15
CA ASP A 102 2.07 -14.35 -27.19
C ASP A 102 0.75 -13.84 -26.61
N HIS A 103 0.12 -14.62 -25.73
CA HIS A 103 -1.14 -14.22 -25.09
C HIS A 103 -0.96 -12.96 -24.24
N PHE A 104 0.11 -12.88 -23.46
CA PHE A 104 0.36 -11.76 -22.56
C PHE A 104 0.56 -10.45 -23.31
N PHE A 105 1.47 -10.40 -24.28
CA PHE A 105 1.77 -9.15 -24.99
C PHE A 105 0.64 -8.72 -25.92
N ARG A 106 -0.03 -9.65 -26.61
CA ARG A 106 -1.23 -9.32 -27.40
C ARG A 106 -2.35 -8.77 -26.53
N PHE A 107 -2.54 -9.32 -25.34
CA PHE A 107 -3.50 -8.81 -24.38
C PHE A 107 -3.15 -7.37 -23.96
N LYS A 108 -1.90 -7.10 -23.57
CA LYS A 108 -1.44 -5.77 -23.16
C LYS A 108 -1.57 -4.74 -24.27
N ILE A 109 -1.20 -5.08 -25.50
CA ILE A 109 -1.32 -4.18 -26.67
C ILE A 109 -2.80 -3.88 -26.96
N ARG A 110 -3.65 -4.91 -26.99
CA ARG A 110 -5.09 -4.74 -27.29
C ARG A 110 -5.83 -3.92 -26.24
N THR A 111 -5.50 -4.13 -24.96
CA THR A 111 -6.14 -3.44 -23.84
C THR A 111 -5.47 -2.10 -23.49
N LYS A 112 -4.32 -1.79 -24.10
CA LYS A 112 -3.46 -0.64 -23.79
C LYS A 112 -3.07 -0.56 -22.31
N GLN A 113 -3.03 -1.69 -21.60
CA GLN A 113 -2.64 -1.72 -20.20
C GLN A 113 -1.11 -1.68 -20.05
N PRO A 114 -0.58 -0.95 -19.06
CA PRO A 114 0.85 -0.96 -18.79
C PRO A 114 1.30 -2.34 -18.27
N VAL A 115 2.58 -2.66 -18.51
CA VAL A 115 3.28 -3.77 -17.86
C VAL A 115 3.91 -3.23 -16.60
N ASN A 116 3.56 -3.75 -15.42
CA ASN A 116 4.14 -3.29 -14.15
C ASN A 116 5.55 -3.87 -13.91
N SER A 117 6.26 -3.36 -12.90
CA SER A 117 7.67 -3.74 -12.63
C SER A 117 7.84 -5.20 -12.20
N LEU A 118 6.84 -5.77 -11.50
CA LEU A 118 6.79 -7.20 -11.16
C LEU A 118 6.68 -8.05 -12.43
N GLN A 119 5.73 -7.71 -13.30
CA GLN A 119 5.52 -8.37 -14.58
C GLN A 119 6.78 -8.27 -15.46
N ALA A 120 7.41 -7.10 -15.52
CA ALA A 120 8.66 -6.91 -16.24
C ALA A 120 9.81 -7.77 -15.70
N MET A 121 9.88 -8.01 -14.38
CA MET A 121 10.88 -8.90 -13.78
C MET A 121 10.67 -10.36 -14.21
N HIS A 122 9.43 -10.83 -14.20
CA HIS A 122 9.10 -12.18 -14.71
C HIS A 122 9.36 -12.31 -16.21
N VAL A 123 8.98 -11.29 -16.99
CA VAL A 123 9.27 -11.22 -18.43
C VAL A 123 10.78 -11.31 -18.69
N LEU A 124 11.60 -10.58 -17.94
CA LEU A 124 13.06 -10.66 -18.06
C LEU A 124 13.57 -12.08 -17.81
N GLN A 125 13.13 -12.72 -16.73
CA GLN A 125 13.56 -14.08 -16.39
C GLN A 125 13.16 -15.12 -17.44
N VAL A 126 11.96 -14.99 -18.01
CA VAL A 126 11.47 -15.88 -19.08
C VAL A 126 12.21 -15.60 -20.39
N PHE A 127 12.41 -14.33 -20.74
CA PHE A 127 13.20 -13.95 -21.92
C PHE A 127 14.61 -14.52 -21.86
N GLU A 128 15.30 -14.34 -20.73
CA GLU A 128 16.67 -14.84 -20.55
C GLU A 128 16.78 -16.36 -20.68
N TYR A 129 15.74 -17.10 -20.30
CA TYR A 129 15.66 -18.55 -20.41
C TYR A 129 15.37 -19.04 -21.84
N LEU A 130 14.54 -18.31 -22.58
CA LEU A 130 14.11 -18.68 -23.92
C LEU A 130 15.04 -18.15 -25.03
N ARG A 131 15.91 -17.18 -24.76
CA ARG A 131 16.69 -16.46 -25.78
C ARG A 131 17.50 -17.38 -26.71
N ASP A 132 18.13 -18.40 -26.14
CA ASP A 132 19.06 -19.30 -26.86
C ASP A 132 18.36 -20.56 -27.41
N LYS A 133 17.09 -20.77 -27.06
CA LYS A 133 16.38 -22.00 -27.39
C LYS A 133 15.83 -21.97 -28.82
N ARG A 134 15.99 -23.09 -29.51
CA ARG A 134 15.61 -23.25 -30.92
C ARG A 134 14.64 -24.41 -31.12
N GLU A 135 13.79 -24.28 -32.12
CA GLU A 135 12.97 -25.37 -32.64
C GLU A 135 13.84 -26.43 -33.35
N HIS A 136 13.30 -27.62 -33.58
CA HIS A 136 13.95 -28.67 -34.38
C HIS A 136 14.27 -28.22 -35.82
N THR A 137 13.59 -27.19 -36.32
CA THR A 137 13.78 -26.55 -37.63
C THR A 137 14.97 -25.56 -37.65
N GLY A 138 15.60 -25.30 -36.50
CA GLY A 138 16.72 -24.35 -36.34
C GLY A 138 16.29 -22.89 -36.11
N SER A 139 14.99 -22.60 -36.16
CA SER A 139 14.42 -21.28 -35.85
C SER A 139 14.49 -21.00 -34.33
N TYR A 140 14.54 -19.73 -33.93
CA TYR A 140 14.44 -19.36 -32.51
C TYR A 140 12.99 -19.51 -32.04
N LEU A 141 12.78 -20.11 -30.85
CA LEU A 141 11.44 -20.24 -30.24
C LEU A 141 10.77 -18.87 -30.04
N LEU A 142 11.53 -17.88 -29.58
CA LEU A 142 11.13 -16.48 -29.61
C LEU A 142 11.65 -15.83 -30.90
N ASN A 143 10.79 -15.72 -31.91
CA ASN A 143 11.12 -15.03 -33.16
C ASN A 143 11.15 -13.50 -32.98
N SER A 144 11.65 -12.78 -33.99
CA SER A 144 11.77 -11.32 -33.95
C SER A 144 10.42 -10.60 -33.79
N ALA A 145 9.34 -11.12 -34.39
CA ALA A 145 8.01 -10.52 -34.27
C ALA A 145 7.49 -10.53 -32.82
N ARG A 146 7.65 -11.66 -32.11
CA ARG A 146 7.26 -11.82 -30.70
C ARG A 146 8.03 -10.90 -29.75
N ILE A 147 9.30 -10.65 -30.08
CA ILE A 147 10.16 -9.74 -29.32
C ILE A 147 9.76 -8.27 -29.58
N ILE A 148 9.36 -7.94 -30.81
CA ILE A 148 8.85 -6.60 -31.16
C ILE A 148 7.54 -6.31 -30.41
N ASP A 149 6.62 -7.27 -30.31
CA ASP A 149 5.37 -7.10 -29.55
C ASP A 149 5.64 -6.70 -28.08
N CYS A 150 6.69 -7.26 -27.46
CA CYS A 150 7.15 -6.86 -26.14
C CYS A 150 7.58 -5.39 -26.08
N LEU A 151 8.40 -4.94 -27.04
CA LEU A 151 8.83 -3.54 -27.13
C LEU A 151 7.67 -2.58 -27.40
N VAL A 152 6.71 -2.96 -28.25
CA VAL A 152 5.51 -2.16 -28.52
C VAL A 152 4.69 -1.98 -27.24
N ALA A 153 4.47 -3.07 -26.49
CA ALA A 153 3.77 -3.02 -25.22
C ALA A 153 4.46 -2.08 -24.20
N PHE A 154 5.79 -2.14 -24.11
CA PHE A 154 6.56 -1.29 -23.19
C PHE A 154 6.58 0.18 -23.63
N SER A 155 6.64 0.45 -24.94
CA SER A 155 6.68 1.80 -25.50
C SER A 155 5.37 2.58 -25.33
N SER A 156 4.25 1.87 -25.15
CA SER A 156 2.92 2.47 -25.06
C SER A 156 2.70 3.18 -23.73
N HIS A 157 3.05 2.53 -22.61
CA HIS A 157 2.95 3.09 -21.26
C HIS A 157 4.08 2.57 -20.38
N LEU A 158 5.03 3.44 -20.04
CA LEU A 158 6.14 3.13 -19.14
C LEU A 158 5.77 3.53 -17.69
N PRO A 159 5.87 2.63 -16.70
CA PRO A 159 5.62 2.97 -15.31
C PRO A 159 6.73 3.88 -14.74
N ALA A 160 6.45 4.55 -13.62
CA ALA A 160 7.43 5.41 -12.95
C ALA A 160 8.69 4.63 -12.51
N ASP A 161 8.52 3.40 -12.01
CA ASP A 161 9.61 2.45 -11.76
C ASP A 161 9.85 1.59 -13.02
N CYS A 162 10.74 2.07 -13.88
CA CYS A 162 11.01 1.48 -15.20
C CYS A 162 12.38 0.81 -15.32
N ALA A 163 13.17 0.72 -14.24
CA ALA A 163 14.54 0.21 -14.31
C ALA A 163 14.62 -1.21 -14.93
N THR A 164 13.65 -2.07 -14.60
CA THR A 164 13.55 -3.41 -15.18
C THR A 164 13.14 -3.38 -16.65
N HIS A 165 12.22 -2.49 -17.04
CA HIS A 165 11.82 -2.30 -18.45
C HIS A 165 12.98 -1.83 -19.32
N LEU A 166 13.80 -0.90 -18.81
CA LEU A 166 15.00 -0.44 -19.50
C LEU A 166 16.01 -1.58 -19.69
N LYS A 167 16.22 -2.41 -18.66
CA LYS A 167 17.07 -3.61 -18.77
C LYS A 167 16.55 -4.58 -19.84
N VAL A 168 15.26 -4.87 -19.84
CA VAL A 168 14.63 -5.74 -20.86
C VAL A 168 14.82 -5.16 -22.26
N ALA A 169 14.55 -3.87 -22.45
CA ALA A 169 14.68 -3.22 -23.77
C ALA A 169 16.12 -3.28 -24.31
N LYS A 170 17.12 -3.01 -23.46
CA LYS A 170 18.55 -3.12 -23.83
C LYS A 170 18.93 -4.56 -24.19
N ARG A 171 18.54 -5.54 -23.37
CA ARG A 171 18.81 -6.96 -23.62
C ARG A 171 18.16 -7.48 -24.90
N ILE A 172 16.93 -7.04 -25.17
CA ILE A 172 16.24 -7.35 -26.42
C ILE A 172 16.97 -6.75 -27.61
N HIS A 173 17.46 -5.52 -27.50
CA HIS A 173 18.19 -4.87 -28.57
C HIS A 173 19.51 -5.59 -28.89
N GLU A 174 20.31 -5.90 -27.88
CA GLU A 174 21.55 -6.70 -28.00
C GLU A 174 21.29 -8.04 -28.73
N GLU A 175 20.21 -8.72 -28.37
CA GLU A 175 19.81 -10.00 -28.95
C GLU A 175 19.32 -9.86 -30.40
N LEU A 176 18.66 -8.76 -30.76
CA LEU A 176 18.23 -8.53 -32.15
C LEU A 176 19.41 -8.13 -33.05
N GLU A 177 20.41 -7.42 -32.52
CA GLU A 177 21.64 -7.12 -33.26
C GLU A 177 22.44 -8.39 -33.56
N SER A 178 22.52 -9.33 -32.61
CA SER A 178 23.18 -10.63 -32.83
C SER A 178 22.48 -11.49 -33.89
N ARG A 179 21.17 -11.29 -34.09
CA ARG A 179 20.33 -12.01 -35.06
C ARG A 179 20.30 -11.39 -36.47
N GLY A 180 20.76 -10.15 -36.65
CA GLY A 180 20.92 -9.49 -37.95
C GLY A 180 20.31 -8.09 -38.07
N ALA A 181 20.92 -7.26 -38.92
CA ALA A 181 20.67 -5.80 -38.99
C ALA A 181 19.25 -5.38 -39.44
N ASP A 182 18.58 -6.16 -40.30
CA ASP A 182 17.25 -5.84 -40.83
C ASP A 182 16.15 -5.98 -39.76
N GLN A 183 16.29 -6.94 -38.85
CA GLN A 183 15.35 -7.15 -37.76
C GLN A 183 15.45 -6.01 -36.72
N SER A 184 16.68 -5.54 -36.48
CA SER A 184 16.98 -4.39 -35.61
C SER A 184 16.41 -3.05 -36.12
N ALA A 185 16.29 -2.87 -37.44
CA ALA A 185 15.82 -1.59 -38.00
C ALA A 185 14.35 -1.26 -37.65
N SER A 186 13.49 -2.28 -37.60
CA SER A 186 12.06 -2.11 -37.31
C SER A 186 11.76 -1.80 -35.83
N CYS A 187 12.60 -2.31 -34.91
CA CYS A 187 12.41 -2.17 -33.48
C CYS A 187 13.12 -0.95 -32.89
N PHE A 188 14.15 -0.43 -33.57
CA PHE A 188 14.99 0.68 -33.10
C PHE A 188 14.21 1.91 -32.60
N PRO A 189 13.15 2.40 -33.28
CA PRO A 189 12.36 3.53 -32.78
C PRO A 189 11.68 3.26 -31.43
N HIS A 190 11.27 2.02 -31.16
CA HIS A 190 10.61 1.62 -29.92
C HIS A 190 11.60 1.55 -28.76
N VAL A 191 12.81 1.02 -28.99
CA VAL A 191 13.89 1.00 -27.99
C VAL A 191 14.28 2.41 -27.60
N VAL A 192 14.50 3.30 -28.58
CA VAL A 192 14.78 4.73 -28.31
C VAL A 192 13.64 5.38 -27.53
N ALA A 193 12.39 5.13 -27.93
CA ALA A 193 11.23 5.67 -27.21
C ALA A 193 11.17 5.21 -25.74
N ILE A 194 11.48 3.94 -25.45
CA ILE A 194 11.51 3.39 -24.09
C ILE A 194 12.64 4.03 -23.27
N LEU A 195 13.85 4.14 -23.82
CA LEU A 195 15.00 4.76 -23.14
C LEU A 195 14.74 6.23 -22.82
N CYS A 196 14.23 7.00 -23.81
CA CYS A 196 13.84 8.39 -23.62
C CYS A 196 12.71 8.52 -22.59
N ALA A 197 11.75 7.60 -22.61
CA ALA A 197 10.64 7.62 -21.67
C ALA A 197 11.07 7.34 -20.22
N GLY A 198 12.12 6.52 -20.02
CA GLY A 198 12.68 6.17 -18.71
C GLY A 198 13.80 7.07 -18.21
N GLY A 199 14.10 8.17 -18.90
CA GLY A 199 15.11 9.14 -18.45
C GLY A 199 16.56 8.76 -18.76
N GLU A 200 16.79 7.89 -19.74
CA GLU A 200 18.12 7.60 -20.29
C GLU A 200 18.26 8.13 -21.73
N THR A 201 17.94 9.41 -21.97
CA THR A 201 17.97 10.00 -23.31
C THR A 201 19.39 10.14 -23.86
N ALA A 202 20.39 10.36 -22.99
CA ALA A 202 21.79 10.44 -23.41
C ALA A 202 22.31 9.12 -24.01
N THR A 203 21.97 7.98 -23.39
CA THR A 203 22.36 6.66 -23.92
C THR A 203 21.62 6.39 -25.23
N ALA A 204 20.33 6.76 -25.31
CA ALA A 204 19.56 6.67 -26.54
C ALA A 204 20.17 7.53 -27.66
N GLN A 205 20.63 8.75 -27.36
CA GLN A 205 21.28 9.63 -28.34
C GLN A 205 22.60 9.04 -28.83
N GLN A 206 23.40 8.45 -27.94
CA GLN A 206 24.63 7.75 -28.31
C GLN A 206 24.33 6.58 -29.26
N MET A 207 23.34 5.74 -28.92
CA MET A 207 22.92 4.63 -29.78
C MET A 207 22.46 5.10 -31.18
N VAL A 208 21.77 6.25 -31.27
CA VAL A 208 21.36 6.84 -32.57
C VAL A 208 22.57 7.30 -33.38
N ARG A 209 23.60 7.88 -32.73
CA ARG A 209 24.84 8.29 -33.39
C ARG A 209 25.64 7.07 -33.89
N ASP A 210 25.77 6.05 -33.05
CA ASP A 210 26.54 4.85 -33.36
C ASP A 210 25.91 4.04 -34.51
N THR A 211 24.58 3.97 -34.56
CA THR A 211 23.85 3.26 -35.63
C THR A 211 23.59 4.10 -36.88
N GLN A 212 23.82 5.43 -36.84
CA GLN A 212 23.50 6.40 -37.91
C GLN A 212 22.04 6.33 -38.41
N ARG A 213 21.11 5.86 -37.58
CA ARG A 213 19.69 5.68 -37.92
C ARG A 213 18.85 6.89 -37.48
N GLU A 214 19.04 8.02 -38.13
CA GLU A 214 18.26 9.23 -37.87
C GLU A 214 16.94 9.22 -38.66
N SER A 215 15.82 9.28 -37.95
CA SER A 215 14.50 9.50 -38.55
C SER A 215 13.76 10.60 -37.79
N PRO A 216 12.82 11.33 -38.43
CA PRO A 216 12.02 12.35 -37.74
C PRO A 216 11.27 11.80 -36.51
N ARG A 217 10.90 10.51 -36.53
CA ARG A 217 10.27 9.85 -35.37
C ARG A 217 11.25 9.66 -34.21
N VAL A 218 12.47 9.20 -34.50
CA VAL A 218 13.53 9.01 -33.49
C VAL A 218 13.93 10.35 -32.88
N LEU A 219 14.10 11.40 -33.69
CA LEU A 219 14.42 12.74 -33.20
C LEU A 219 13.31 13.35 -32.35
N LEU A 220 12.04 13.11 -32.69
CA LEU A 220 10.92 13.53 -31.82
C LEU A 220 10.89 12.77 -30.49
N SER A 221 11.21 11.48 -30.47
CA SER A 221 11.33 10.70 -29.22
C SER A 221 12.49 11.20 -28.35
N LEU A 222 13.64 11.55 -28.95
CA LEU A 222 14.76 12.19 -28.24
C LEU A 222 14.35 13.55 -27.67
N ALA A 223 13.63 14.37 -28.46
CA ALA A 223 13.10 15.63 -27.96
C ALA A 223 12.12 15.42 -26.79
N ASP A 224 11.26 14.40 -26.85
CA ASP A 224 10.38 14.03 -25.73
C ASP A 224 11.15 13.58 -24.47
N GLY A 225 12.26 12.87 -24.64
CA GLY A 225 13.17 12.49 -23.57
C GLY A 225 13.83 13.69 -22.90
N TYR A 226 14.48 14.57 -23.68
CA TYR A 226 15.13 15.78 -23.13
C TYR A 226 14.14 16.77 -22.51
N VAL A 227 12.91 16.85 -23.01
CA VAL A 227 11.82 17.62 -22.38
C VAL A 227 11.51 17.06 -20.99
N ARG A 228 11.51 15.73 -20.79
CA ARG A 228 11.28 15.10 -19.47
C ARG A 228 12.47 15.26 -18.53
N GLU A 229 13.69 15.14 -19.05
CA GLU A 229 14.94 15.29 -18.29
C GLU A 229 15.32 16.75 -18.00
N ASN A 230 14.54 17.70 -18.51
CA ASN A 230 14.77 19.13 -18.33
C ASN A 230 16.11 19.62 -18.93
N ASN A 231 16.58 18.98 -20.01
CA ASN A 231 17.84 19.31 -20.67
C ASN A 231 17.62 20.26 -21.86
N GLU A 232 17.82 21.56 -21.64
CA GLU A 232 17.57 22.60 -22.63
C GLU A 232 18.56 22.58 -23.80
N THR A 233 19.85 22.35 -23.54
CA THR A 233 20.90 22.48 -24.56
C THR A 233 20.75 21.42 -25.64
N GLU A 234 20.59 20.16 -25.22
CA GLU A 234 20.41 19.03 -26.15
C GLU A 234 19.06 19.11 -26.88
N LEU A 235 18.01 19.60 -26.22
CA LEU A 235 16.71 19.80 -26.85
C LEU A 235 16.79 20.81 -28.02
N LEU A 236 17.51 21.92 -27.82
CA LEU A 236 17.73 22.91 -28.87
C LEU A 236 18.52 22.32 -30.05
N GLU A 237 19.51 21.47 -29.78
CA GLU A 237 20.26 20.78 -30.85
C GLU A 237 19.37 19.82 -31.64
N VAL A 238 18.56 19.00 -30.98
CA VAL A 238 17.66 18.05 -31.64
C VAL A 238 16.68 18.78 -32.56
N ILE A 239 16.19 19.96 -32.17
CA ILE A 239 15.27 20.75 -32.98
C ILE A 239 15.97 21.38 -34.19
N LYS A 240 17.21 21.86 -34.04
CA LYS A 240 18.01 22.31 -35.19
C LYS A 240 18.27 21.17 -36.17
N ARG A 241 18.50 19.95 -35.68
CA ARG A 241 18.65 18.77 -36.55
C ARG A 241 17.33 18.44 -37.28
N LEU A 242 16.19 18.56 -36.60
CA LEU A 242 14.86 18.44 -37.24
C LEU A 242 14.62 19.47 -38.35
N GLU A 243 15.16 20.69 -38.24
CA GLU A 243 15.10 21.72 -39.29
C GLU A 243 15.87 21.31 -40.56
N SER A 244 17.00 20.62 -40.39
CA SER A 244 17.90 20.26 -41.50
C SER A 244 17.40 19.11 -42.40
N ILE A 245 16.33 18.38 -42.01
CA ILE A 245 15.78 17.25 -42.78
C ILE A 245 14.77 17.76 -43.83
N GLY A 246 15.28 18.06 -45.03
CA GLY A 246 14.65 18.94 -46.03
C GLY A 246 13.43 18.45 -46.85
N SER A 247 12.92 17.22 -46.72
CA SER A 247 11.90 16.69 -47.67
C SER A 247 10.51 16.42 -47.06
N GLY A 248 10.15 17.23 -46.07
CA GLY A 248 8.96 17.08 -45.21
C GLY A 248 9.13 17.79 -43.86
N GLY A 249 10.30 18.42 -43.66
CA GLY A 249 10.77 19.07 -42.44
C GLY A 249 9.85 20.15 -41.88
N ALA A 250 9.14 20.95 -42.69
CA ALA A 250 8.28 22.01 -42.18
C ALA A 250 7.24 21.50 -41.15
N ARG A 251 6.53 20.41 -41.47
CA ARG A 251 5.54 19.80 -40.55
C ARG A 251 6.18 19.30 -39.24
N TRP A 252 7.39 18.76 -39.32
CA TRP A 252 8.12 18.23 -38.16
C TRP A 252 8.77 19.35 -37.34
N HIS A 253 9.20 20.40 -38.00
CA HIS A 253 9.72 21.63 -37.43
C HIS A 253 8.64 22.39 -36.64
N HIS A 254 7.43 22.54 -37.20
CA HIS A 254 6.31 23.11 -36.45
C HIS A 254 5.97 22.27 -35.20
N LYS A 255 6.06 20.93 -35.28
CA LYS A 255 5.91 20.06 -34.10
C LYS A 255 7.03 20.30 -33.08
N GLY A 256 8.27 20.52 -33.53
CA GLY A 256 9.41 20.89 -32.69
C GLY A 256 9.23 22.24 -31.99
N ILE A 257 8.87 23.30 -32.73
CA ILE A 257 8.55 24.64 -32.17
C ILE A 257 7.46 24.52 -31.11
N ARG A 258 6.38 23.78 -31.39
CA ARG A 258 5.29 23.55 -30.45
C ARG A 258 5.76 22.81 -29.19
N LYS A 259 6.71 21.88 -29.29
CA LYS A 259 7.32 21.23 -28.12
C LYS A 259 8.14 22.23 -27.29
N MET A 260 8.87 23.16 -27.90
CA MET A 260 9.58 24.23 -27.17
C MET A 260 8.63 25.14 -26.41
N VAL A 261 7.53 25.57 -27.04
CA VAL A 261 6.50 26.37 -26.36
C VAL A 261 5.99 25.62 -25.13
N ARG A 262 5.69 24.32 -25.25
CA ARG A 262 5.22 23.51 -24.11
C ARG A 262 6.28 23.32 -23.03
N PHE A 263 7.54 23.13 -23.41
CA PHE A 263 8.69 22.97 -22.50
C PHE A 263 8.92 24.24 -21.65
N TYR A 264 9.05 25.40 -22.28
CA TYR A 264 9.25 26.63 -21.52
C TYR A 264 7.99 27.05 -20.74
N ALA A 265 6.79 26.76 -21.27
CA ALA A 265 5.55 27.01 -20.55
C ALA A 265 5.38 26.10 -19.32
N SER A 266 5.84 24.84 -19.36
CA SER A 266 5.79 23.95 -18.19
C SER A 266 6.78 24.36 -17.11
N GLN A 267 7.96 24.88 -17.50
CA GLN A 267 8.96 25.46 -16.59
C GLN A 267 8.62 26.87 -16.07
N ASN A 268 7.52 27.47 -16.55
CA ASN A 268 7.15 28.86 -16.27
C ASN A 268 8.24 29.89 -16.68
N ASN A 269 9.01 29.63 -17.75
CA ASN A 269 9.99 30.58 -18.28
C ASN A 269 9.31 31.55 -19.27
N LEU A 270 9.00 32.75 -18.80
CA LEU A 270 8.19 33.73 -19.53
C LEU A 270 8.87 34.22 -20.81
N GLU A 271 10.14 34.64 -20.74
CA GLU A 271 10.86 35.25 -21.86
C GLU A 271 11.07 34.26 -23.00
N ALA A 272 11.50 33.03 -22.67
CA ALA A 272 11.66 31.98 -23.67
C ALA A 272 10.31 31.56 -24.27
N THR A 273 9.25 31.48 -23.46
CA THR A 273 7.90 31.16 -23.98
C THR A 273 7.41 32.25 -24.92
N LYS A 274 7.58 33.54 -24.60
CA LYS A 274 7.24 34.66 -25.50
C LYS A 274 7.95 34.52 -26.84
N LYS A 275 9.27 34.30 -26.83
CA LYS A 275 10.09 34.12 -28.04
C LYS A 275 9.60 32.97 -28.92
N TRP A 276 9.32 31.81 -28.33
CA TRP A 276 8.88 30.64 -29.08
C TRP A 276 7.41 30.70 -29.52
N VAL A 277 6.56 31.42 -28.79
CA VAL A 277 5.18 31.73 -29.19
C VAL A 277 5.19 32.67 -30.41
N SER A 278 5.99 33.73 -30.40
CA SER A 278 6.17 34.62 -31.57
C SER A 278 6.64 33.84 -32.79
N LYS A 279 7.69 33.01 -32.64
CA LYS A 279 8.16 32.11 -33.71
C LYS A 279 7.09 31.13 -34.19
N SER A 280 6.24 30.65 -33.28
CA SER A 280 5.14 29.77 -33.66
C SER A 280 4.12 30.50 -34.53
N PHE A 281 3.75 31.73 -34.18
CA PHE A 281 2.81 32.54 -34.97
C PHE A 281 3.39 33.00 -36.31
N GLU A 282 4.69 33.30 -36.36
CA GLU A 282 5.41 33.59 -37.62
C GLU A 282 5.41 32.39 -38.58
N ALA A 283 5.54 31.18 -38.04
CA ALA A 283 5.63 29.96 -38.83
C ALA A 283 4.24 29.40 -39.23
N ASP A 284 3.25 29.51 -38.35
CA ASP A 284 1.87 29.05 -38.56
C ASP A 284 0.91 29.90 -37.71
N PRO A 285 -0.02 30.67 -38.32
CA PRO A 285 -1.05 31.40 -37.58
C PRO A 285 -1.91 30.49 -36.69
N PHE A 286 -1.98 29.19 -37.03
CA PHE A 286 -2.72 28.20 -36.27
C PHE A 286 -1.89 27.62 -35.11
N MET A 287 -2.30 27.96 -33.89
CA MET A 287 -1.82 27.31 -32.68
C MET A 287 -2.82 26.27 -32.16
N PRO A 288 -2.42 25.01 -31.92
CA PRO A 288 -3.31 23.99 -31.36
C PRO A 288 -3.83 24.37 -29.97
N ALA A 289 -5.10 24.03 -29.70
CA ALA A 289 -5.78 24.30 -28.42
C ALA A 289 -4.99 23.83 -27.19
N ALA A 290 -4.32 22.67 -27.27
CA ALA A 290 -3.49 22.15 -26.17
C ALA A 290 -2.30 23.06 -25.83
N THR A 291 -1.68 23.68 -26.84
CA THR A 291 -0.56 24.63 -26.62
C THR A 291 -1.08 25.95 -26.06
N LEU A 292 -2.22 26.45 -26.56
CA LEU A 292 -2.88 27.64 -26.02
C LEU A 292 -3.30 27.46 -24.56
N ARG A 293 -3.82 26.28 -24.20
CA ARG A 293 -4.16 25.94 -22.80
C ARG A 293 -2.94 26.02 -21.89
N MET A 294 -1.80 25.46 -22.29
CA MET A 294 -0.56 25.55 -21.51
C MET A 294 -0.06 27.00 -21.35
N VAL A 295 -0.16 27.81 -22.41
CA VAL A 295 0.19 29.24 -22.35
C VAL A 295 -0.75 29.97 -21.39
N LEU A 296 -2.06 29.73 -21.48
CA LEU A 296 -3.06 30.26 -20.55
C LEU A 296 -2.72 29.91 -19.10
N ASP A 297 -2.53 28.62 -18.80
CA ASP A 297 -2.22 28.13 -17.44
C ASP A 297 -0.90 28.69 -16.90
N MET A 298 0.10 28.92 -17.76
CA MET A 298 1.34 29.61 -17.37
C MET A 298 1.10 31.09 -17.04
N CYS A 299 0.34 31.81 -17.87
CA CYS A 299 0.01 33.21 -17.64
C CYS A 299 -0.70 33.41 -16.29
N ILE A 300 -1.65 32.53 -15.97
CA ILE A 300 -2.38 32.57 -14.69
C ILE A 300 -1.44 32.32 -13.51
N ARG A 301 -0.54 31.34 -13.61
CA ARG A 301 0.42 31.02 -12.54
C ARG A 301 1.42 32.16 -12.28
N ARG A 302 1.84 32.89 -13.32
CA ARG A 302 2.77 34.03 -13.22
C ARG A 302 2.10 35.38 -12.97
N GLY A 303 0.78 35.47 -13.13
CA GLY A 303 0.04 36.74 -13.04
C GLY A 303 0.23 37.65 -14.27
N GLU A 304 0.72 37.12 -15.40
CA GLU A 304 1.00 37.86 -16.64
C GLU A 304 -0.25 38.00 -17.49
N LEU A 305 -1.25 38.72 -16.96
CA LEU A 305 -2.58 38.79 -17.55
C LEU A 305 -2.63 39.67 -18.81
N GLU A 306 -1.78 40.70 -18.90
CA GLU A 306 -1.74 41.60 -20.07
C GLU A 306 -1.20 40.91 -21.32
N TRP A 307 -0.08 40.20 -21.19
CA TRP A 307 0.45 39.39 -22.30
C TRP A 307 -0.53 38.27 -22.70
N CYS A 308 -1.21 37.66 -21.73
CA CYS A 308 -2.27 36.69 -22.02
C CYS A 308 -3.38 37.31 -22.90
N LYS A 309 -3.82 38.54 -22.58
CA LYS A 309 -4.80 39.26 -23.42
C LYS A 309 -4.28 39.51 -24.83
N GLU A 310 -3.01 39.86 -25.01
CA GLU A 310 -2.40 40.05 -26.34
C GLU A 310 -2.42 38.76 -27.17
N VAL A 311 -2.00 37.63 -26.57
CA VAL A 311 -2.01 36.32 -27.24
C VAL A 311 -3.41 35.93 -27.67
N PHE A 312 -4.41 36.06 -26.79
CA PHE A 312 -5.78 35.69 -27.12
C PHE A 312 -6.48 36.69 -28.05
N ARG A 313 -6.10 37.98 -28.04
CA ARG A 313 -6.53 38.94 -29.08
C ARG A 313 -6.03 38.52 -30.45
N HIS A 314 -4.73 38.19 -30.58
CA HIS A 314 -4.17 37.70 -31.83
C HIS A 314 -4.88 36.43 -32.32
N VAL A 315 -5.30 35.53 -31.41
CA VAL A 315 -6.08 34.34 -31.77
C VAL A 315 -7.51 34.70 -32.24
N ILE A 316 -8.17 35.66 -31.60
CA ILE A 316 -9.52 36.12 -31.97
C ILE A 316 -9.50 36.86 -33.32
N ASP A 317 -8.50 37.70 -33.55
CA ASP A 317 -8.35 38.49 -34.77
C ASP A 317 -8.09 37.60 -36.00
N ASN A 318 -7.47 36.43 -35.81
CA ASN A 318 -7.18 35.45 -36.87
C ASN A 318 -8.27 34.39 -37.06
N SER A 319 -9.52 34.68 -36.66
CA SER A 319 -10.70 33.81 -36.85
C SER A 319 -10.53 32.41 -36.25
N PRO A 320 -10.74 32.24 -34.93
CA PRO A 320 -10.43 31.00 -34.24
C PRO A 320 -11.36 29.86 -34.65
N VAL A 321 -10.80 28.65 -34.77
CA VAL A 321 -11.60 27.44 -34.95
C VAL A 321 -12.31 27.05 -33.65
N LYS A 322 -13.30 26.16 -33.72
CA LYS A 322 -14.08 25.71 -32.56
C LYS A 322 -13.23 25.32 -31.35
N THR A 323 -12.16 24.54 -31.56
CA THR A 323 -11.27 24.09 -30.46
C THR A 323 -10.47 25.24 -29.82
N GLN A 324 -10.21 26.33 -30.55
CA GLN A 324 -9.58 27.53 -30.02
C GLN A 324 -10.61 28.39 -29.26
N TRP A 325 -11.84 28.50 -29.79
CA TRP A 325 -12.97 29.13 -29.09
C TRP A 325 -13.23 28.53 -27.72
N ASP A 326 -13.17 27.20 -27.58
CA ASP A 326 -13.32 26.52 -26.29
C ASP A 326 -12.28 27.02 -25.27
N ILE A 327 -11.05 27.29 -25.70
CA ILE A 327 -9.99 27.85 -24.84
C ILE A 327 -10.20 29.35 -24.60
N VAL A 328 -10.68 30.11 -25.59
CA VAL A 328 -11.04 31.53 -25.42
C VAL A 328 -12.12 31.70 -24.35
N LEU A 329 -13.12 30.82 -24.32
CA LEU A 329 -14.18 30.82 -23.29
C LEU A 329 -13.62 30.46 -21.90
N GLN A 330 -12.65 29.54 -21.82
CA GLN A 330 -11.92 29.24 -20.58
C GLN A 330 -11.06 30.41 -20.11
N TRP A 331 -10.41 31.13 -21.02
CA TRP A 331 -9.68 32.36 -20.72
C TRP A 331 -10.62 33.45 -20.20
N ALA A 332 -11.78 33.61 -20.82
CA ALA A 332 -12.78 34.58 -20.40
C ALA A 332 -13.29 34.31 -18.97
N SER A 333 -13.68 33.07 -18.67
CA SER A 333 -14.14 32.70 -17.32
C SER A 333 -13.02 32.73 -16.28
N GLY A 334 -11.81 32.31 -16.66
CA GLY A 334 -10.67 32.15 -15.76
C GLY A 334 -9.90 33.42 -15.44
N VAL A 335 -9.51 34.19 -16.46
CA VAL A 335 -8.59 35.33 -16.36
C VAL A 335 -9.34 36.65 -16.26
N LEU A 336 -10.42 36.81 -17.04
CA LEU A 336 -11.23 38.03 -17.01
C LEU A 336 -12.27 38.02 -15.87
N GLY A 337 -12.41 36.91 -15.13
CA GLY A 337 -13.38 36.76 -14.04
C GLY A 337 -14.83 36.89 -14.50
N LYS A 338 -15.09 36.67 -15.79
CA LYS A 338 -16.42 36.80 -16.37
C LYS A 338 -17.35 35.73 -15.81
N GLY A 339 -18.54 36.14 -15.37
CA GLY A 339 -19.56 35.24 -14.87
C GLY A 339 -20.20 34.40 -15.98
N VAL A 340 -21.06 33.45 -15.59
CA VAL A 340 -21.76 32.56 -16.53
C VAL A 340 -22.56 33.32 -17.60
N GLU A 341 -23.15 34.46 -17.24
CA GLU A 341 -23.91 35.31 -18.16
C GLU A 341 -23.04 35.97 -19.23
N ASP A 342 -21.83 36.39 -18.87
CA ASP A 342 -20.85 36.96 -19.80
C ASP A 342 -20.33 35.89 -20.77
N VAL A 343 -20.06 34.69 -20.25
CA VAL A 343 -19.65 33.55 -21.06
C VAL A 343 -20.78 33.15 -22.02
N GLU A 344 -22.04 33.17 -21.57
CA GLU A 344 -23.21 32.96 -22.44
C GLU A 344 -23.27 34.01 -23.56
N ARG A 345 -23.00 35.28 -23.26
CA ARG A 345 -22.91 36.33 -24.29
C ARG A 345 -21.80 36.03 -25.30
N MET A 346 -20.64 35.56 -24.85
CA MET A 346 -19.53 35.19 -25.72
C MET A 346 -19.84 33.97 -26.58
N MET A 347 -20.55 32.96 -26.06
CA MET A 347 -21.04 31.84 -26.85
C MET A 347 -21.98 32.29 -27.98
N LYS A 348 -22.85 33.28 -27.72
CA LYS A 348 -23.71 33.87 -28.76
C LYS A 348 -22.91 34.63 -29.83
N ILE A 349 -21.76 35.21 -29.48
CA ILE A 349 -20.85 35.86 -30.44
C ILE A 349 -20.14 34.79 -31.29
N MET A 350 -19.62 33.75 -30.64
CA MET A 350 -19.00 32.60 -31.29
C MET A 350 -19.93 31.99 -32.35
N SER A 351 -21.20 31.74 -32.04
CA SER A 351 -22.16 31.16 -32.99
C SER A 351 -22.62 32.08 -34.12
N LYS A 352 -22.24 33.36 -34.10
CA LYS A 352 -22.55 34.34 -35.16
C LYS A 352 -21.38 34.55 -36.13
N GLN A 353 -20.17 34.12 -35.78
CA GLN A 353 -19.01 34.26 -36.65
C GLN A 353 -18.94 33.10 -37.65
N GLU A 354 -18.70 33.40 -38.93
CA GLU A 354 -18.42 32.38 -39.93
C GLU A 354 -16.95 31.95 -39.83
N GLY A 355 -16.72 30.70 -39.45
CA GLY A 355 -15.40 30.08 -39.44
C GLY A 355 -15.11 29.28 -40.73
N PRO A 356 -13.88 28.78 -40.91
CA PRO A 356 -13.49 27.99 -42.09
C PRO A 356 -14.30 26.69 -42.25
N ASP A 357 -14.82 26.12 -41.15
CA ASP A 357 -15.64 24.90 -41.13
C ASP A 357 -17.14 25.19 -40.85
N GLY A 358 -17.57 26.45 -40.96
CA GLY A 358 -18.91 26.92 -40.57
C GLY A 358 -18.95 27.63 -39.20
N PRO A 359 -20.14 28.06 -38.72
CA PRO A 359 -20.26 28.77 -37.46
C PRO A 359 -20.00 27.82 -36.27
N PRO A 360 -19.08 28.17 -35.35
CA PRO A 360 -18.76 27.33 -34.23
C PRO A 360 -19.92 27.32 -33.21
N VAL A 361 -20.44 26.13 -32.93
CA VAL A 361 -21.55 25.92 -31.98
C VAL A 361 -21.01 25.36 -30.67
N PRO A 362 -21.49 25.83 -29.50
CA PRO A 362 -21.15 25.24 -28.21
C PRO A 362 -21.61 23.78 -28.15
N ASP A 363 -20.72 22.91 -27.69
CA ASP A 363 -21.01 21.50 -27.50
C ASP A 363 -20.59 21.03 -26.11
N ILE A 364 -20.63 19.72 -25.91
CA ILE A 364 -20.29 19.12 -24.62
C ILE A 364 -18.83 19.35 -24.22
N ASP A 365 -17.91 19.46 -25.18
CA ASP A 365 -16.50 19.74 -24.91
C ASP A 365 -16.30 21.20 -24.46
N THR A 366 -17.09 22.13 -25.02
CA THR A 366 -17.13 23.52 -24.56
C THR A 366 -17.55 23.60 -23.09
N ILE A 367 -18.63 22.92 -22.71
CA ILE A 367 -19.12 22.90 -21.32
C ILE A 367 -18.12 22.20 -20.39
N ASN A 368 -17.62 21.03 -20.78
CA ASN A 368 -16.62 20.29 -19.99
C ASN A 368 -15.36 21.14 -19.76
N GLY A 369 -14.89 21.87 -20.77
CA GLY A 369 -13.75 22.78 -20.64
C GLY A 369 -13.99 23.93 -19.65
N LEU A 370 -15.19 24.50 -19.61
CA LEU A 370 -15.56 25.53 -18.63
C LEU A 370 -15.65 24.97 -17.21
N VAL A 371 -16.17 23.74 -17.06
CA VAL A 371 -16.21 23.04 -15.77
C VAL A 371 -14.79 22.70 -15.28
N GLU A 372 -13.91 22.18 -16.15
CA GLU A 372 -12.49 21.96 -15.85
C GLU A 372 -11.83 23.25 -15.33
N ARG A 373 -12.17 24.38 -15.96
CA ARG A 373 -11.65 25.69 -15.57
C ARG A 373 -12.17 26.14 -14.20
N ALA A 374 -13.46 25.93 -13.92
CA ALA A 374 -14.04 26.22 -12.61
C ALA A 374 -13.43 25.35 -11.50
N ILE A 375 -13.17 24.07 -11.78
CA ILE A 375 -12.45 23.16 -10.88
C ILE A 375 -11.03 23.66 -10.60
N ALA A 376 -10.31 24.10 -11.63
CA ALA A 376 -8.96 24.66 -11.46
C ALA A 376 -8.95 25.90 -10.56
N ASN A 377 -10.03 26.71 -10.61
CA ASN A 377 -10.24 27.87 -9.74
C ASN A 377 -10.82 27.51 -8.35
N ARG A 378 -11.06 26.21 -8.06
CA ARG A 378 -11.71 25.71 -6.83
C ARG A 378 -13.11 26.27 -6.58
N ASP A 379 -13.86 26.54 -7.64
CA ASP A 379 -15.23 27.06 -7.57
C ASP A 379 -16.24 26.00 -8.03
N SER A 380 -16.68 25.15 -7.08
CA SER A 380 -17.68 24.11 -7.32
C SER A 380 -19.06 24.68 -7.66
N TYR A 381 -19.37 25.91 -7.23
CA TYR A 381 -20.65 26.55 -7.53
C TYR A 381 -20.70 27.03 -8.99
N LEU A 382 -19.62 27.66 -9.46
CA LEU A 382 -19.48 28.06 -10.86
C LEU A 382 -19.49 26.84 -11.80
N ALA A 383 -18.86 25.74 -11.40
CA ALA A 383 -18.91 24.47 -12.14
C ALA A 383 -20.36 23.97 -12.33
N GLU A 384 -21.16 23.92 -11.27
CA GLU A 384 -22.58 23.50 -11.37
C GLU A 384 -23.40 24.46 -12.24
N ARG A 385 -23.13 25.77 -12.20
CA ARG A 385 -23.81 26.74 -13.07
C ARG A 385 -23.46 26.55 -14.56
N TYR A 386 -22.23 26.14 -14.89
CA TYR A 386 -21.88 25.80 -16.27
C TYR A 386 -22.58 24.53 -16.77
N ILE A 387 -22.79 23.54 -15.90
CA ILE A 387 -23.64 22.38 -16.22
C ILE A 387 -25.08 22.83 -16.52
N ALA A 388 -25.64 23.70 -15.67
CA ALA A 388 -26.98 24.26 -15.91
C ALA A 388 -27.05 25.09 -17.21
N LEU A 389 -25.96 25.77 -17.58
CA LEU A 389 -25.85 26.46 -18.86
C LEU A 389 -25.92 25.46 -20.04
N GLY A 390 -25.20 24.34 -19.97
CA GLY A 390 -25.30 23.28 -20.97
C GLY A 390 -26.74 22.79 -21.16
N ALA A 391 -27.45 22.54 -20.06
CA ALA A 391 -28.86 22.13 -20.10
C ALA A 391 -29.76 23.18 -20.78
N LYS A 392 -29.51 24.48 -20.57
CA LYS A 392 -30.24 25.58 -21.24
C LYS A 392 -30.05 25.56 -22.76
N TYR A 393 -28.89 25.10 -23.25
CA TYR A 393 -28.59 24.94 -24.67
C TYR A 393 -28.97 23.56 -25.23
N ASN A 394 -29.69 22.73 -24.46
CA ASN A 394 -30.00 21.34 -24.80
C ASN A 394 -28.75 20.48 -25.07
N ILE A 395 -27.64 20.79 -24.39
CA ILE A 395 -26.40 20.00 -24.45
C ILE A 395 -26.47 18.95 -23.33
N TYR A 396 -26.51 17.67 -23.73
CA TYR A 396 -26.63 16.56 -22.79
C TYR A 396 -25.27 16.18 -22.16
N PRO A 397 -25.21 15.91 -20.85
CA PRO A 397 -24.00 15.42 -20.17
C PRO A 397 -23.51 14.09 -20.75
N ASN A 398 -22.19 13.94 -20.91
CA ASN A 398 -21.56 12.67 -21.27
C ASN A 398 -20.76 12.09 -20.08
N ALA A 399 -20.09 10.94 -20.29
CA ALA A 399 -19.26 10.30 -19.27
C ALA A 399 -18.26 11.28 -18.62
N ARG A 400 -17.52 12.05 -19.43
CA ARG A 400 -16.58 13.07 -18.95
C ARG A 400 -17.26 14.13 -18.08
N THR A 401 -18.46 14.58 -18.45
CA THR A 401 -19.23 15.53 -17.64
C THR A 401 -19.54 14.96 -16.26
N TYR A 402 -20.03 13.72 -16.17
CA TYR A 402 -20.33 13.09 -14.89
C TYR A 402 -19.05 12.85 -14.05
N ILE A 403 -17.92 12.53 -14.68
CA ILE A 403 -16.62 12.42 -13.99
C ILE A 403 -16.21 13.75 -13.37
N LEU A 404 -16.36 14.86 -14.12
CA LEU A 404 -16.11 16.21 -13.59
C LEU A 404 -17.09 16.54 -12.45
N GLN A 405 -18.37 16.17 -12.57
CA GLN A 405 -19.38 16.35 -11.53
C GLN A 405 -19.05 15.63 -10.24
N ILE A 406 -18.62 14.37 -10.30
CA ILE A 406 -18.16 13.66 -9.12
C ILE A 406 -16.95 14.41 -8.52
N ASN A 407 -15.98 14.82 -9.34
CA ASN A 407 -14.76 15.44 -8.83
C ASN A 407 -15.01 16.76 -8.06
N TYR A 408 -15.75 17.72 -8.62
CA TYR A 408 -15.98 19.00 -7.93
C TYR A 408 -16.96 18.89 -6.75
N ARG A 409 -17.86 17.91 -6.76
CA ARG A 409 -18.75 17.62 -5.63
C ARG A 409 -18.00 16.96 -4.48
N LEU A 410 -17.00 16.13 -4.78
CA LEU A 410 -16.05 15.63 -3.77
C LEU A 410 -15.24 16.77 -3.16
N ASP A 411 -14.76 17.72 -3.96
CA ASP A 411 -14.07 18.92 -3.45
C ASP A 411 -14.98 19.75 -2.51
N ALA A 412 -16.28 19.83 -2.82
CA ALA A 412 -17.28 20.49 -1.98
C ALA A 412 -17.74 19.66 -0.77
N GLY A 413 -17.34 18.39 -0.66
CA GLY A 413 -17.79 17.47 0.39
C GLY A 413 -19.22 16.93 0.22
N ASP A 414 -19.85 17.14 -0.94
CA ASP A 414 -21.18 16.61 -1.24
C ASP A 414 -21.11 15.17 -1.80
N LEU A 415 -21.10 14.21 -0.86
CA LEU A 415 -21.12 12.78 -1.19
C LEU A 415 -22.45 12.33 -1.79
N SER A 416 -23.55 13.01 -1.48
CA SER A 416 -24.87 12.64 -1.98
C SER A 416 -25.02 13.00 -3.45
N GLY A 417 -24.61 14.21 -3.83
CA GLY A 417 -24.54 14.63 -5.23
C GLY A 417 -23.49 13.86 -6.02
N SER A 418 -22.39 13.44 -5.38
CA SER A 418 -21.39 12.55 -6.01
C SER A 418 -22.00 11.18 -6.34
N GLN A 419 -22.82 10.61 -5.44
CA GLN A 419 -23.53 9.35 -5.72
C GLN A 419 -24.51 9.49 -6.90
N VAL A 420 -25.24 10.60 -6.98
CA VAL A 420 -26.18 10.84 -8.08
C VAL A 420 -25.44 10.91 -9.42
N ALA A 421 -24.35 11.68 -9.48
CA ALA A 421 -23.51 11.78 -10.67
C ALA A 421 -22.90 10.42 -11.05
N TYR A 422 -22.50 9.61 -10.07
CA TYR A 422 -22.00 8.25 -10.31
C TYR A 422 -23.09 7.32 -10.86
N ASN A 423 -24.31 7.36 -10.33
CA ASN A 423 -25.43 6.57 -10.86
C ASN A 423 -25.74 6.94 -12.31
N SER A 424 -25.64 8.23 -12.67
CA SER A 424 -25.79 8.69 -14.05
C SER A 424 -24.61 8.26 -14.94
N LEU A 425 -23.38 8.23 -14.42
CA LEU A 425 -22.22 7.70 -15.15
C LEU A 425 -22.39 6.22 -15.52
N GLN A 426 -23.10 5.42 -14.71
CA GLN A 426 -23.33 4.00 -14.98
C GLN A 426 -24.13 3.71 -16.26
N SER A 427 -24.92 4.68 -16.76
CA SER A 427 -25.64 4.54 -18.04
C SER A 427 -24.81 4.89 -19.27
N GLU A 428 -23.65 5.53 -19.09
CA GLU A 428 -22.80 6.02 -20.17
C GLU A 428 -21.72 5.01 -20.58
N GLU A 429 -21.24 5.11 -21.83
CA GLU A 429 -20.07 4.37 -22.29
C GLU A 429 -18.78 5.08 -21.82
N ILE A 430 -17.91 4.33 -21.15
CA ILE A 430 -16.67 4.87 -20.56
C ILE A 430 -15.50 4.52 -21.47
N ILE A 431 -14.77 5.53 -21.91
CA ILE A 431 -13.61 5.39 -22.80
C ILE A 431 -12.35 5.21 -21.94
N GLU A 432 -11.56 4.17 -22.22
CA GLU A 432 -10.23 3.96 -21.62
C GLU A 432 -10.17 3.99 -20.08
N ASN A 433 -11.31 3.75 -19.40
CA ASN A 433 -11.44 3.83 -17.95
C ASN A 433 -11.02 5.19 -17.34
N GLU A 434 -11.34 6.29 -18.01
CA GLU A 434 -11.05 7.67 -17.55
C GLU A 434 -11.69 8.04 -16.19
N ASP A 435 -12.71 7.28 -15.77
CA ASP A 435 -13.45 7.45 -14.52
C ASP A 435 -12.70 6.98 -13.26
N LEU A 436 -11.77 6.04 -13.41
CA LEU A 436 -11.11 5.38 -12.28
C LEU A 436 -10.43 6.31 -11.30
N PRO A 437 -9.70 7.37 -11.70
CA PRO A 437 -9.03 8.23 -10.74
C PRO A 437 -10.04 8.90 -9.79
N VAL A 438 -11.18 9.34 -10.33
CA VAL A 438 -12.25 9.99 -9.56
C VAL A 438 -13.01 8.97 -8.72
N ILE A 439 -13.27 7.76 -9.24
CA ILE A 439 -13.90 6.68 -8.46
C ILE A 439 -12.99 6.22 -7.30
N ASN A 440 -11.69 6.07 -7.53
CA ASN A 440 -10.73 5.76 -6.47
C ASN A 440 -10.71 6.84 -5.38
N ARG A 441 -10.82 8.12 -5.76
CA ARG A 441 -10.99 9.22 -4.80
C ARG A 441 -12.32 9.10 -4.05
N TYR A 442 -13.43 8.86 -4.75
CA TYR A 442 -14.75 8.71 -4.16
C TYR A 442 -14.81 7.55 -3.15
N LEU A 443 -14.30 6.38 -3.52
CA LEU A 443 -14.23 5.20 -2.66
C LEU A 443 -13.43 5.47 -1.39
N ARG A 444 -12.29 6.17 -1.49
CA ARG A 444 -11.49 6.57 -0.33
C ARG A 444 -12.28 7.47 0.62
N GLU A 445 -12.98 8.48 0.09
CA GLU A 445 -13.83 9.37 0.90
C GLU A 445 -14.98 8.61 1.57
N LEU A 446 -15.59 7.64 0.86
CA LEU A 446 -16.63 6.78 1.43
C LEU A 446 -16.09 5.92 2.59
N CYS A 447 -14.88 5.36 2.49
CA CYS A 447 -14.30 4.52 3.54
C CYS A 447 -14.06 5.25 4.88
N TRP A 448 -13.94 6.59 4.87
CA TRP A 448 -13.76 7.38 6.09
C TRP A 448 -15.09 7.71 6.80
N ARG A 449 -16.22 7.61 6.10
CA ARG A 449 -17.54 7.95 6.63
C ARG A 449 -18.26 6.72 7.21
N PRO A 450 -19.08 6.89 8.26
CA PRO A 450 -19.91 5.79 8.77
C PRO A 450 -21.03 5.45 7.77
N ASN A 451 -21.51 4.19 7.82
CA ASN A 451 -22.67 3.70 7.06
C ASN A 451 -22.57 3.78 5.52
N THR A 452 -21.36 3.67 4.97
CA THR A 452 -21.11 3.70 3.51
C THR A 452 -20.79 2.35 2.90
N TYR A 453 -20.74 1.27 3.70
CA TYR A 453 -20.34 -0.07 3.26
C TYR A 453 -21.17 -0.59 2.07
N ASP A 454 -22.50 -0.48 2.13
CA ASP A 454 -23.38 -0.96 1.05
C ASP A 454 -23.12 -0.18 -0.26
N ARG A 455 -22.77 1.11 -0.15
CA ARG A 455 -22.41 1.94 -1.30
C ARG A 455 -21.07 1.51 -1.90
N VAL A 456 -20.07 1.26 -1.05
CA VAL A 456 -18.76 0.76 -1.48
C VAL A 456 -18.92 -0.58 -2.20
N ASN A 457 -19.67 -1.52 -1.63
CA ASN A 457 -19.92 -2.81 -2.28
C ASN A 457 -20.68 -2.68 -3.59
N ALA A 458 -21.69 -1.81 -3.68
CA ALA A 458 -22.39 -1.55 -4.93
C ALA A 458 -21.45 -1.02 -6.03
N ILE A 459 -20.50 -0.14 -5.68
CA ILE A 459 -19.48 0.37 -6.60
C ILE A 459 -18.50 -0.75 -6.98
N LEU A 460 -18.06 -1.60 -6.03
CA LEU A 460 -17.17 -2.72 -6.31
C LEU A 460 -17.81 -3.75 -7.24
N SER A 461 -19.07 -4.12 -7.01
CA SER A 461 -19.84 -4.99 -7.92
C SER A 461 -20.06 -4.36 -9.29
N ASP A 462 -20.10 -3.02 -9.38
CA ASP A 462 -20.13 -2.34 -10.68
C ASP A 462 -18.79 -2.44 -11.42
N LEU A 463 -17.66 -2.36 -10.70
CA LEU A 463 -16.33 -2.41 -11.29
C LEU A 463 -15.88 -3.84 -11.64
N GLU A 464 -16.39 -4.85 -10.94
CA GLU A 464 -16.00 -6.25 -11.09
C GLU A 464 -16.09 -6.77 -12.55
N PRO A 465 -17.17 -6.53 -13.33
CA PRO A 465 -17.24 -6.97 -14.73
C PRO A 465 -16.21 -6.31 -15.65
N ARG A 466 -15.65 -5.17 -15.25
CA ARG A 466 -14.61 -4.48 -16.05
C ARG A 466 -13.23 -5.06 -15.78
N SER A 467 -13.06 -5.87 -14.72
CA SER A 467 -11.77 -6.42 -14.27
C SER A 467 -10.65 -5.37 -14.22
N VAL A 468 -10.99 -4.18 -13.73
CA VAL A 468 -10.06 -3.05 -13.68
C VAL A 468 -9.40 -2.97 -12.30
N PRO A 469 -8.06 -2.81 -12.24
CA PRO A 469 -7.37 -2.71 -10.96
C PRO A 469 -7.69 -1.40 -10.23
N LEU A 470 -7.93 -1.52 -8.93
CA LEU A 470 -8.01 -0.38 -8.03
C LEU A 470 -6.61 0.12 -7.65
N GLN A 471 -6.50 1.39 -7.28
CA GLN A 471 -5.24 1.92 -6.77
C GLN A 471 -4.91 1.33 -5.40
N ALA A 472 -3.63 1.07 -5.13
CA ALA A 472 -3.18 0.48 -3.87
C ALA A 472 -3.68 1.22 -2.61
N GLN A 473 -3.74 2.56 -2.68
CA GLN A 473 -4.28 3.38 -1.60
C GLN A 473 -5.77 3.12 -1.35
N THR A 474 -6.58 3.04 -2.41
CA THR A 474 -8.02 2.76 -2.33
C THR A 474 -8.26 1.36 -1.78
N THR A 475 -7.55 0.37 -2.31
CA THR A 475 -7.64 -1.02 -1.87
C THR A 475 -7.29 -1.17 -0.41
N SER A 476 -6.23 -0.49 0.06
CA SER A 476 -5.89 -0.48 1.48
C SER A 476 -7.00 0.16 2.34
N ALA A 477 -7.66 1.23 1.87
CA ALA A 477 -8.73 1.88 2.61
C ALA A 477 -9.98 0.98 2.72
N ILE A 478 -10.35 0.30 1.64
CA ILE A 478 -11.46 -0.66 1.60
C ILE A 478 -11.13 -1.89 2.46
N ALA A 479 -9.92 -2.44 2.36
CA ALA A 479 -9.47 -3.57 3.18
C ALA A 479 -9.58 -3.25 4.68
N LEU A 480 -9.13 -2.06 5.11
CA LEU A 480 -9.28 -1.62 6.50
C LEU A 480 -10.75 -1.43 6.91
N MET A 481 -11.62 -0.98 6.00
CA MET A 481 -13.05 -0.87 6.25
C MET A 481 -13.70 -2.26 6.46
N PHE A 482 -13.33 -3.26 5.65
CA PHE A 482 -13.79 -4.64 5.79
C PHE A 482 -13.26 -5.30 7.07
N LEU A 483 -11.98 -5.11 7.40
CA LEU A 483 -11.39 -5.58 8.66
C LEU A 483 -12.08 -4.98 9.89
N LYS A 484 -12.48 -3.70 9.85
CA LYS A 484 -13.23 -3.06 10.94
C LYS A 484 -14.60 -3.71 11.20
N ARG A 485 -15.19 -4.36 10.20
CA ARG A 485 -16.45 -5.11 10.28
C ARG A 485 -16.27 -6.60 10.55
N GLU A 486 -15.03 -7.07 10.72
CA GLU A 486 -14.69 -8.47 10.92
C GLU A 486 -15.08 -9.38 9.74
N ASP A 487 -15.02 -8.86 8.51
CA ASP A 487 -15.20 -9.64 7.29
C ASP A 487 -13.84 -9.86 6.58
N PRO A 488 -13.06 -10.87 6.98
CA PRO A 488 -11.75 -11.14 6.37
C PRO A 488 -11.87 -11.69 4.94
N GLN A 489 -13.01 -12.31 4.57
CA GLN A 489 -13.17 -12.93 3.26
C GLN A 489 -13.27 -11.87 2.17
N ASP A 490 -14.04 -10.82 2.40
CA ASP A 490 -14.10 -9.67 1.49
C ASP A 490 -12.72 -9.01 1.31
N VAL A 491 -11.86 -9.04 2.33
CA VAL A 491 -10.48 -8.54 2.25
C VAL A 491 -9.63 -9.45 1.37
N PHE A 492 -9.75 -10.77 1.52
CA PHE A 492 -9.06 -11.74 0.68
C PHE A 492 -9.46 -11.58 -0.78
N ASP A 493 -10.76 -11.56 -1.08
CA ASP A 493 -11.27 -11.44 -2.44
C ASP A 493 -10.82 -10.12 -3.08
N LEU A 494 -10.89 -9.01 -2.34
CA LEU A 494 -10.43 -7.69 -2.80
C LEU A 494 -8.92 -7.71 -3.13
N LEU A 495 -8.10 -8.21 -2.21
CA LEU A 495 -6.65 -8.19 -2.38
C LEU A 495 -6.19 -9.20 -3.43
N GLN A 496 -6.74 -10.41 -3.47
CA GLN A 496 -6.43 -11.42 -4.49
C GLN A 496 -6.80 -10.96 -5.89
N THR A 497 -7.98 -10.33 -6.05
CA THR A 497 -8.41 -9.74 -7.33
C THR A 497 -7.40 -8.71 -7.85
N ASN A 498 -6.72 -7.99 -6.95
CA ASN A 498 -5.79 -6.92 -7.34
C ASN A 498 -4.30 -7.26 -7.14
N ALA A 499 -3.97 -8.44 -6.60
CA ALA A 499 -2.67 -8.75 -6.01
C ALA A 499 -1.49 -8.59 -6.98
N TYR A 500 -1.71 -8.92 -8.25
CA TYR A 500 -0.70 -8.98 -9.30
C TYR A 500 -0.62 -7.71 -10.15
N HIS A 501 -1.54 -6.76 -9.93
CA HIS A 501 -1.50 -5.46 -10.59
C HIS A 501 -0.58 -4.46 -9.86
N TYR A 502 -0.32 -4.68 -8.57
CA TYR A 502 0.52 -3.80 -7.76
C TYR A 502 2.02 -3.98 -7.99
N THR A 503 2.74 -2.88 -7.97
CA THR A 503 4.21 -2.83 -7.88
C THR A 503 4.70 -3.28 -6.50
N LEU A 504 5.98 -3.63 -6.37
CA LEU A 504 6.57 -4.02 -5.08
C LEU A 504 6.43 -2.92 -3.99
N PRO A 505 6.66 -1.62 -4.28
CA PRO A 505 6.44 -0.56 -3.29
C PRO A 505 4.97 -0.42 -2.88
N GLU A 506 4.04 -0.58 -3.82
CA GLU A 506 2.60 -0.54 -3.53
C GLU A 506 2.17 -1.71 -2.63
N ARG A 507 2.66 -2.93 -2.92
CA ARG A 507 2.44 -4.10 -2.07
C ARG A 507 2.99 -3.89 -0.66
N ALA A 508 4.21 -3.34 -0.55
CA ALA A 508 4.81 -2.98 0.73
C ALA A 508 3.97 -1.93 1.49
N SER A 509 3.40 -0.94 0.79
CA SER A 509 2.50 0.04 1.40
C SER A 509 1.21 -0.58 1.93
N ILE A 510 0.61 -1.54 1.21
CA ILE A 510 -0.61 -2.24 1.66
C ILE A 510 -0.27 -3.10 2.89
N MET A 511 0.81 -3.88 2.81
CA MET A 511 1.31 -4.72 3.91
C MET A 511 1.55 -3.90 5.17
N LYS A 512 2.21 -2.74 5.06
CA LYS A 512 2.46 -1.84 6.18
C LYS A 512 1.17 -1.39 6.87
N LYS A 513 0.15 -0.98 6.11
CA LYS A 513 -1.14 -0.54 6.68
C LYS A 513 -1.89 -1.68 7.40
N LEU A 514 -1.86 -2.89 6.84
CA LEU A 514 -2.47 -4.06 7.47
C LEU A 514 -1.71 -4.46 8.74
N ALA A 515 -0.38 -4.35 8.73
CA ALA A 515 0.44 -4.59 9.92
C ALA A 515 0.16 -3.53 11.00
N GLU A 516 0.09 -2.25 10.65
CA GLU A 516 -0.28 -1.17 11.58
C GLU A 516 -1.66 -1.42 12.21
N PHE A 517 -2.63 -1.90 11.42
CA PHE A 517 -3.95 -2.27 11.94
C PHE A 517 -3.89 -3.45 12.92
N CYS A 518 -3.04 -4.45 12.66
CA CYS A 518 -2.81 -5.57 13.58
C CYS A 518 -2.13 -5.12 14.89
N LEU A 519 -1.20 -4.18 14.78
CA LEU A 519 -0.41 -3.64 15.90
C LEU A 519 -1.19 -2.63 16.77
N ASP A 520 -2.32 -2.11 16.30
CA ASP A 520 -3.15 -1.19 17.07
C ASP A 520 -3.96 -1.92 18.15
N ARG A 521 -3.55 -1.73 19.42
CA ARG A 521 -4.21 -2.29 20.62
C ARG A 521 -5.65 -1.85 20.83
N ARG A 522 -6.12 -0.81 20.11
CA ARG A 522 -7.55 -0.42 20.14
C ARG A 522 -8.44 -1.41 19.40
N ASN A 523 -7.87 -2.18 18.47
CA ASN A 523 -8.61 -3.21 17.73
C ASN A 523 -8.81 -4.47 18.58
N SER A 524 -9.97 -5.13 18.43
CA SER A 524 -10.25 -6.41 19.09
C SER A 524 -9.26 -7.49 18.68
N ASN A 525 -9.09 -8.52 19.51
CA ASN A 525 -8.22 -9.66 19.21
C ASN A 525 -8.64 -10.37 17.92
N ALA A 526 -9.95 -10.48 17.64
CA ALA A 526 -10.47 -11.02 16.40
C ALA A 526 -10.05 -10.20 15.16
N LYS A 527 -10.13 -8.86 15.23
CA LYS A 527 -9.70 -7.96 14.15
C LYS A 527 -8.20 -8.05 13.89
N ALA A 528 -7.39 -8.07 14.95
CA ALA A 528 -5.95 -8.23 14.82
C ALA A 528 -5.60 -9.59 14.20
N TRP A 529 -6.24 -10.67 14.66
CA TRP A 529 -6.04 -12.02 14.10
C TRP A 529 -6.43 -12.12 12.63
N ASN A 530 -7.58 -11.54 12.24
CA ASN A 530 -8.02 -11.49 10.85
C ASN A 530 -7.01 -10.73 9.96
N SER A 531 -6.50 -9.58 10.42
CA SER A 531 -5.45 -8.85 9.70
C SER A 531 -4.17 -9.67 9.55
N TYR A 532 -3.77 -10.37 10.62
CA TYR A 532 -2.61 -11.27 10.60
C TYR A 532 -2.79 -12.42 9.58
N GLN A 533 -3.96 -13.06 9.52
CA GLN A 533 -4.23 -14.13 8.55
C GLN A 533 -4.15 -13.62 7.11
N VAL A 534 -4.67 -12.42 6.83
CA VAL A 534 -4.55 -11.77 5.51
C VAL A 534 -3.08 -11.51 5.17
N LEU A 535 -2.31 -10.95 6.11
CA LEU A 535 -0.87 -10.72 5.93
C LEU A 535 -0.12 -12.01 5.61
N ARG A 536 -0.35 -13.06 6.40
CA ARG A 536 0.32 -14.36 6.23
C ARG A 536 0.06 -14.98 4.86
N GLN A 537 -1.19 -14.96 4.40
CA GLN A 537 -1.59 -15.67 3.19
C GLN A 537 -1.25 -14.92 1.89
N LEU A 538 -1.30 -13.57 1.89
CA LEU A 538 -1.14 -12.77 0.66
C LEU A 538 0.21 -12.05 0.54
N PHE A 539 0.92 -11.86 1.65
CA PHE A 539 2.18 -11.13 1.70
C PHE A 539 3.30 -12.04 2.17
N ASP A 540 3.63 -13.00 1.30
CA ASP A 540 4.76 -13.90 1.47
C ASP A 540 6.09 -13.11 1.64
N GLU A 541 6.16 -11.89 1.08
CA GLU A 541 7.32 -10.98 1.14
C GLU A 541 7.61 -10.38 2.52
N ALA A 542 6.70 -10.53 3.50
CA ALA A 542 6.99 -10.10 4.87
C ALA A 542 8.31 -10.73 5.34
N ASP A 543 9.06 -10.03 6.17
CA ASP A 543 10.33 -10.52 6.71
C ASP A 543 10.13 -11.18 8.09
N THR A 544 11.17 -11.81 8.62
CA THR A 544 11.14 -12.41 9.96
C THR A 544 10.91 -11.36 11.03
N ALA A 545 11.53 -10.17 10.90
CA ALA A 545 11.41 -9.08 11.87
C ALA A 545 9.97 -8.59 12.05
N LEU A 546 9.23 -8.35 10.95
CA LEU A 546 7.82 -7.96 11.01
C LEU A 546 6.96 -9.07 11.61
N ARG A 547 7.19 -10.34 11.24
CA ARG A 547 6.44 -11.47 11.81
C ARG A 547 6.67 -11.63 13.32
N THR A 548 7.91 -11.48 13.78
CA THR A 548 8.25 -11.48 15.22
C THR A 548 7.61 -10.32 15.95
N LYS A 549 7.52 -9.14 15.33
CA LYS A 549 6.79 -7.99 15.88
C LYS A 549 5.28 -8.26 16.02
N LEU A 550 4.66 -8.87 15.01
CA LEU A 550 3.25 -9.27 15.06
C LEU A 550 3.00 -10.33 16.15
N MET A 551 3.89 -11.31 16.28
CA MET A 551 3.84 -12.31 17.35
C MET A 551 3.91 -11.67 18.75
N ARG A 552 4.89 -10.77 18.98
CA ARG A 552 5.02 -10.05 20.26
C ARG A 552 3.77 -9.26 20.63
N GLU A 553 3.07 -8.72 19.64
CA GLU A 553 1.83 -7.99 19.89
C GLU A 553 0.71 -8.90 20.41
N PHE A 554 0.61 -10.16 19.93
CA PHE A 554 -0.36 -11.11 20.48
C PHE A 554 -0.03 -11.53 21.92
N PHE A 555 1.25 -11.68 22.26
CA PHE A 555 1.67 -11.86 23.66
C PHE A 555 1.28 -10.65 24.52
N ALA A 556 1.52 -9.43 24.04
CA ALA A 556 1.16 -8.21 24.76
C ALA A 556 -0.36 -8.02 24.96
N ARG A 557 -1.19 -8.73 24.18
CA ARG A 557 -2.66 -8.79 24.33
C ARG A 557 -3.11 -9.91 25.28
N GLY A 558 -2.20 -10.65 25.90
CA GLY A 558 -2.49 -11.82 26.72
C GLY A 558 -3.01 -13.01 25.90
N ARG A 559 -2.71 -13.08 24.60
CA ARG A 559 -3.12 -14.15 23.69
C ARG A 559 -1.91 -14.97 23.26
N SER A 560 -1.35 -15.70 24.21
CA SER A 560 -0.23 -16.63 23.99
C SER A 560 -0.55 -17.66 22.89
N ASP A 561 -1.78 -18.17 22.88
CA ASP A 561 -2.30 -19.10 21.88
C ASP A 561 -2.12 -18.57 20.44
N MET A 562 -2.60 -17.35 20.17
CA MET A 562 -2.47 -16.70 18.86
C MET A 562 -1.01 -16.41 18.50
N ALA A 563 -0.21 -15.99 19.48
CA ALA A 563 1.21 -15.72 19.27
C ALA A 563 1.98 -17.00 18.88
N CYS A 564 1.73 -18.11 19.57
CA CYS A 564 2.38 -19.39 19.29
C CYS A 564 1.91 -20.01 17.97
N TYR A 565 0.65 -19.80 17.56
CA TYR A 565 0.23 -20.10 16.19
C TYR A 565 1.00 -19.27 15.16
N ALA A 566 1.16 -17.96 15.40
CA ALA A 566 1.94 -17.10 14.51
C ALA A 566 3.39 -17.56 14.37
N PHE A 567 4.01 -17.99 15.48
CA PHE A 567 5.34 -18.60 15.50
C PHE A 567 5.37 -19.92 14.71
N GLY A 568 4.39 -20.81 14.92
CA GLY A 568 4.27 -22.06 14.18
C GLY A 568 4.14 -21.84 12.67
N HIS A 569 3.41 -20.81 12.25
CA HIS A 569 3.30 -20.42 10.84
C HIS A 569 4.63 -19.94 10.25
N MET A 570 5.43 -19.18 11.02
CA MET A 570 6.79 -18.80 10.60
C MET A 570 7.67 -20.04 10.41
N ARG A 571 7.58 -21.03 11.30
CA ARG A 571 8.39 -22.24 11.24
C ARG A 571 8.07 -23.12 10.02
N GLN A 572 6.81 -23.15 9.61
CA GLN A 572 6.33 -23.90 8.44
C GLN A 572 6.72 -23.24 7.11
N HIS A 573 7.40 -22.10 7.13
CA HIS A 573 7.74 -21.35 5.91
C HIS A 573 8.72 -22.13 5.02
N ALA A 574 8.48 -22.13 3.70
CA ALA A 574 9.35 -22.83 2.74
C ALA A 574 10.75 -22.20 2.65
N HIS A 575 10.83 -20.87 2.62
CA HIS A 575 12.07 -20.12 2.58
C HIS A 575 12.77 -20.04 3.94
N ALA A 576 14.03 -20.47 4.00
CA ALA A 576 14.86 -20.44 5.21
C ALA A 576 15.00 -19.02 5.79
N THR A 577 15.09 -17.99 4.95
CA THR A 577 15.22 -16.59 5.37
C THR A 577 13.98 -16.03 6.08
N ARG A 578 12.84 -16.73 6.03
CA ARG A 578 11.57 -16.34 6.66
C ARG A 578 11.17 -17.24 7.83
N LYS A 579 12.00 -18.24 8.14
CA LYS A 579 11.86 -19.08 9.33
C LYS A 579 12.27 -18.29 10.59
N PRO A 580 11.83 -18.71 11.79
CA PRO A 580 12.27 -18.12 13.03
C PRO A 580 13.79 -18.17 13.16
N ASN A 581 14.40 -17.06 13.57
CA ASN A 581 15.79 -17.00 13.99
C ASN A 581 15.89 -17.07 15.53
N LEU A 582 17.11 -17.05 16.08
CA LEU A 582 17.35 -17.10 17.52
C LEU A 582 16.56 -16.01 18.28
N GLU A 583 16.59 -14.77 17.79
CA GLU A 583 15.81 -13.67 18.39
C GLU A 583 14.31 -13.93 18.41
N SER A 584 13.77 -14.64 17.40
CA SER A 584 12.36 -15.00 17.33
C SER A 584 12.00 -16.06 18.38
N TYR A 585 12.88 -17.03 18.63
CA TYR A 585 12.69 -18.01 19.71
C TYR A 585 12.76 -17.34 21.08
N VAL A 586 13.77 -16.49 21.33
CA VAL A 586 13.89 -15.71 22.57
C VAL A 586 12.62 -14.91 22.82
N ALA A 587 12.16 -14.14 21.82
CA ALA A 587 10.93 -13.36 21.91
C ALA A 587 9.68 -14.20 22.19
N CYS A 588 9.63 -15.43 21.67
CA CYS A 588 8.53 -16.34 21.89
C CYS A 588 8.52 -16.88 23.32
N PHE A 589 9.68 -17.30 23.85
CA PHE A 589 9.78 -17.78 25.23
C PHE A 589 9.57 -16.67 26.27
N GLU A 590 10.09 -15.46 26.04
CA GLU A 590 9.78 -14.28 26.87
C GLU A 590 8.27 -13.98 26.87
N GLY A 591 7.64 -14.05 25.69
CA GLY A 591 6.20 -13.87 25.55
C GLY A 591 5.39 -14.94 26.28
N ILE A 592 5.78 -16.21 26.15
CA ILE A 592 5.16 -17.33 26.89
C ILE A 592 5.33 -17.13 28.40
N ALA A 593 6.52 -16.71 28.84
CA ALA A 593 6.81 -16.45 30.25
C ALA A 593 5.88 -15.36 30.82
N SER A 594 5.65 -14.29 30.06
CA SER A 594 4.75 -13.20 30.46
C SER A 594 3.27 -13.60 30.56
N CYS A 595 2.86 -14.68 29.87
CA CYS A 595 1.47 -15.17 29.84
C CYS A 595 1.26 -16.42 30.71
N GLU A 596 2.33 -16.98 31.30
CA GLU A 596 2.29 -18.20 32.13
C GLU A 596 1.67 -19.42 31.40
N ASP A 597 1.89 -19.56 30.09
CA ASP A 597 1.25 -20.60 29.25
C ASP A 597 2.07 -21.90 29.16
N ALA A 598 1.69 -22.88 29.97
CA ALA A 598 2.31 -24.20 30.03
C ALA A 598 2.22 -25.01 28.72
N GLN A 599 1.10 -24.93 28.01
CA GLN A 599 0.88 -25.75 26.81
C GLN A 599 1.73 -25.23 25.65
N SER A 600 1.73 -23.91 25.47
CA SER A 600 2.53 -23.25 24.45
C SER A 600 4.03 -23.46 24.66
N LEU A 601 4.49 -23.45 25.91
CA LEU A 601 5.89 -23.75 26.26
C LEU A 601 6.32 -25.13 25.74
N GLU A 602 5.55 -26.17 26.02
CA GLU A 602 5.90 -27.53 25.61
C GLU A 602 5.95 -27.67 24.08
N ILE A 603 5.01 -27.04 23.38
CA ILE A 603 4.98 -27.04 21.92
C ILE A 603 6.23 -26.35 21.36
N VAL A 604 6.50 -25.11 21.75
CA VAL A 604 7.60 -24.30 21.20
C VAL A 604 8.97 -24.85 21.60
N HIS A 605 9.12 -25.40 22.81
CA HIS A 605 10.36 -26.08 23.21
C HIS A 605 10.60 -27.34 22.38
N ASN A 606 9.57 -28.16 22.11
CA ASN A 606 9.70 -29.28 21.17
C ASN A 606 10.03 -28.80 19.75
N MET A 607 9.54 -27.62 19.36
CA MET A 607 9.92 -27.02 18.08
C MET A 607 11.42 -26.70 18.03
N LEU A 608 11.95 -26.05 19.07
CA LEU A 608 13.37 -25.72 19.15
C LEU A 608 14.26 -26.98 19.06
N ARG A 609 13.91 -28.05 19.79
CA ARG A 609 14.69 -29.31 19.78
C ARG A 609 14.82 -29.94 18.39
N MET A 610 13.83 -29.73 17.53
CA MET A 610 13.79 -30.28 16.18
C MET A 610 14.39 -29.31 15.14
N ASP A 611 14.86 -28.14 15.55
CA ASP A 611 15.38 -27.10 14.68
C ASP A 611 16.91 -27.06 14.72
N SER A 612 17.55 -27.82 13.83
CA SER A 612 19.01 -27.89 13.74
C SER A 612 19.68 -26.61 13.21
N SER A 613 18.89 -25.60 12.83
CA SER A 613 19.44 -24.33 12.31
C SER A 613 19.77 -23.33 13.43
N ILE A 614 19.33 -23.60 14.66
CA ILE A 614 19.52 -22.73 15.81
C ILE A 614 20.56 -23.34 16.74
N GLU A 615 21.63 -22.60 16.98
CA GLU A 615 22.61 -22.91 18.03
C GLU A 615 22.21 -22.16 19.31
N PRO A 616 21.88 -22.87 20.41
CA PRO A 616 21.51 -22.22 21.66
C PRO A 616 22.68 -21.42 22.26
N ASN A 617 22.38 -20.22 22.74
CA ASN A 617 23.29 -19.34 23.47
C ASN A 617 22.74 -19.01 24.87
N THR A 618 23.52 -18.31 25.70
CA THR A 618 23.11 -17.95 27.06
C THR A 618 21.79 -17.17 27.09
N GLN A 619 21.54 -16.29 26.11
CA GLN A 619 20.28 -15.57 26.01
C GLN A 619 19.07 -16.48 25.76
N LEU A 620 19.19 -17.49 24.89
CA LEU A 620 18.13 -18.45 24.65
C LEU A 620 17.87 -19.33 25.88
N TYR A 621 18.92 -19.77 26.57
CA TYR A 621 18.77 -20.51 27.82
C TYR A 621 18.12 -19.66 28.91
N ASN A 622 18.48 -18.38 29.06
CA ASN A 622 17.80 -17.45 29.96
C ASN A 622 16.29 -17.36 29.65
N ALA A 623 15.92 -17.28 28.37
CA ALA A 623 14.52 -17.24 27.95
C ALA A 623 13.77 -18.54 28.29
N LEU A 624 14.41 -19.70 28.08
CA LEU A 624 13.87 -21.00 28.48
C LEU A 624 13.69 -21.12 29.99
N MET A 625 14.69 -20.69 30.77
CA MET A 625 14.60 -20.63 32.23
C MET A 625 13.39 -19.80 32.65
N LEU A 626 13.25 -18.57 32.14
CA LEU A 626 12.10 -17.70 32.44
C LEU A 626 10.76 -18.35 32.08
N ALA A 627 10.66 -18.97 30.91
CA ALA A 627 9.42 -19.63 30.49
C ALA A 627 9.07 -20.82 31.40
N HIS A 628 10.05 -21.65 31.77
CA HIS A 628 9.83 -22.75 32.71
C HIS A 628 9.48 -22.26 34.13
N LEU A 629 10.06 -21.14 34.57
CA LEU A 629 9.75 -20.51 35.84
C LEU A 629 8.32 -20.00 35.93
N SER A 630 7.83 -19.38 34.86
CA SER A 630 6.44 -18.88 34.79
C SER A 630 5.39 -19.98 35.00
N VAL A 631 5.73 -21.21 34.60
CA VAL A 631 4.86 -22.40 34.73
C VAL A 631 5.08 -23.14 36.06
N GLY A 632 5.97 -22.64 36.93
CA GLY A 632 6.30 -23.25 38.22
C GLY A 632 7.25 -24.45 38.13
N LYS A 633 7.88 -24.71 36.98
CA LYS A 633 8.86 -25.78 36.77
C LYS A 633 10.29 -25.26 37.05
N GLY A 634 10.55 -24.86 38.31
CA GLY A 634 11.82 -24.27 38.72
C GLY A 634 13.01 -25.23 38.66
N ASP A 635 12.77 -26.53 38.84
CA ASP A 635 13.73 -27.62 38.64
C ASP A 635 14.28 -27.63 37.20
N ARG A 636 13.39 -27.57 36.20
CA ARG A 636 13.77 -27.53 34.79
C ARG A 636 14.56 -26.28 34.43
N ALA A 637 14.30 -25.16 35.10
CA ALA A 637 15.10 -23.96 34.91
C ALA A 637 16.54 -24.13 35.46
N LEU A 638 16.73 -24.91 36.53
CA LEU A 638 18.07 -25.23 37.05
C LEU A 638 18.83 -26.18 36.11
N ASP A 639 18.17 -27.10 35.41
CA ASP A 639 18.83 -27.91 34.37
C ASP A 639 19.50 -27.02 33.30
N PHE A 640 18.81 -25.97 32.85
CA PHE A 640 19.36 -25.01 31.88
C PHE A 640 20.44 -24.10 32.47
N TRP A 641 20.39 -23.84 33.78
CA TRP A 641 21.50 -23.17 34.46
C TRP A 641 22.78 -24.00 34.42
N ASP A 642 22.67 -25.30 34.63
CA ASP A 642 23.81 -26.21 34.49
C ASP A 642 24.36 -26.18 33.06
N ASP A 643 23.48 -26.18 32.04
CA ASP A 643 23.89 -26.02 30.63
C ASP A 643 24.64 -24.70 30.39
N ILE A 644 24.16 -23.57 30.95
CA ILE A 644 24.83 -22.27 30.85
C ILE A 644 26.21 -22.31 31.52
N THR A 645 26.32 -22.87 32.72
CA THR A 645 27.61 -22.92 33.44
C THR A 645 28.63 -23.83 32.80
N ASN A 646 28.19 -24.86 32.06
CA ASN A 646 29.04 -25.74 31.27
C ASN A 646 29.33 -25.22 29.86
N SER A 647 28.65 -24.14 29.43
CA SER A 647 28.87 -23.52 28.13
C SER A 647 30.15 -22.66 28.10
N ILE A 648 30.66 -22.40 26.88
CA ILE A 648 31.84 -21.54 26.67
C ILE A 648 31.50 -20.07 26.95
N GLU A 649 30.26 -19.65 26.65
CA GLU A 649 29.78 -18.27 26.88
C GLU A 649 29.65 -17.97 28.39
N GLY A 650 29.19 -18.96 29.15
CA GLY A 650 29.01 -18.85 30.59
C GLY A 650 27.82 -17.97 31.00
N PRO A 651 27.61 -17.79 32.31
CA PRO A 651 26.47 -17.05 32.83
C PRO A 651 26.62 -15.54 32.69
N SER A 652 25.52 -14.88 32.33
CA SER A 652 25.40 -13.41 32.35
C SER A 652 24.85 -12.92 33.69
N TYR A 653 24.91 -11.61 33.96
CA TYR A 653 24.22 -11.01 35.12
C TYR A 653 22.73 -11.34 35.13
N ARG A 654 22.10 -11.36 33.95
CA ARG A 654 20.70 -11.74 33.84
C ARG A 654 20.46 -13.20 34.17
N SER A 655 21.37 -14.09 33.75
CA SER A 655 21.33 -15.51 34.13
C SER A 655 21.38 -15.69 35.65
N LEU A 656 22.18 -14.89 36.35
CA LEU A 656 22.28 -14.90 37.82
C LEU A 656 20.99 -14.48 38.51
N GLU A 657 20.32 -13.44 38.00
CA GLU A 657 19.00 -13.06 38.52
C GLU A 657 17.97 -14.18 38.33
N ILE A 658 17.97 -14.81 37.15
CA ILE A 658 16.99 -15.85 36.80
C ILE A 658 17.22 -17.13 37.60
N VAL A 659 18.47 -17.56 37.81
CA VAL A 659 18.77 -18.78 38.60
C VAL A 659 18.34 -18.60 40.06
N PHE A 660 18.55 -17.43 40.68
CA PHE A 660 18.09 -17.21 42.05
C PHE A 660 16.56 -17.20 42.14
N ARG A 661 15.86 -16.66 41.13
CA ARG A 661 14.40 -16.82 41.03
C ARG A 661 13.98 -18.29 40.88
N ALA A 662 14.76 -19.10 40.16
CA ALA A 662 14.53 -20.54 40.06
C ALA A 662 14.71 -21.27 41.39
N CYS A 663 15.74 -20.91 42.15
CA CYS A 663 15.97 -21.44 43.49
C CYS A 663 14.82 -21.14 44.46
N GLN A 664 14.11 -20.02 44.30
CA GLN A 664 12.93 -19.68 45.09
C GLN A 664 11.78 -20.69 44.91
N MET A 665 11.64 -21.25 43.70
CA MET A 665 10.52 -22.12 43.32
C MET A 665 10.88 -23.62 43.40
N SER A 666 12.17 -23.95 43.39
CA SER A 666 12.65 -25.35 43.39
C SER A 666 12.81 -25.92 44.81
N PRO A 667 12.40 -27.19 45.04
CA PRO A 667 12.78 -27.91 46.26
C PRO A 667 14.31 -27.94 46.42
N PHE A 668 14.82 -27.54 47.58
CA PHE A 668 16.26 -27.49 47.88
C PHE A 668 17.07 -26.46 47.08
N GLY A 669 16.40 -25.49 46.43
CA GLY A 669 17.08 -24.38 45.75
C GLY A 669 17.99 -23.51 46.63
N GLU A 670 17.82 -23.54 47.96
CA GLU A 670 18.69 -22.85 48.94
C GLU A 670 20.16 -23.30 48.81
N ASP A 671 20.39 -24.59 48.59
CA ASP A 671 21.75 -25.15 48.49
C ASP A 671 22.42 -24.68 47.20
N VAL A 672 21.69 -24.74 46.08
CA VAL A 672 22.13 -24.22 44.77
C VAL A 672 22.36 -22.71 44.83
N ALA A 673 21.49 -21.97 45.52
CA ALA A 673 21.64 -20.52 45.70
C ALA A 673 22.90 -20.19 46.51
N ARG A 674 23.16 -20.90 47.63
CA ARG A 674 24.35 -20.68 48.45
C ARG A 674 25.64 -21.05 47.71
N ASP A 675 25.65 -22.16 46.98
CA ASP A 675 26.81 -22.57 46.18
C ASP A 675 27.10 -21.53 45.08
N THR A 676 26.06 -21.10 44.37
CA THR A 676 26.18 -20.05 43.35
C THR A 676 26.70 -18.74 43.96
N TRP A 677 26.17 -18.32 45.11
CA TRP A 677 26.62 -17.13 45.84
C TRP A 677 28.08 -17.23 46.30
N ALA A 678 28.49 -18.39 46.83
CA ALA A 678 29.87 -18.65 47.22
C ALA A 678 30.83 -18.60 46.02
N ARG A 679 30.40 -19.14 44.87
CA ARG A 679 31.16 -19.04 43.61
C ARG A 679 31.29 -17.59 43.14
N LEU A 680 30.23 -16.79 43.19
CA LEU A 680 30.29 -15.36 42.83
C LEU A 680 31.33 -14.62 43.68
N LYS A 681 31.34 -14.85 44.99
CA LYS A 681 32.35 -14.27 45.90
C LYS A 681 33.77 -14.75 45.59
N ARG A 682 33.94 -16.05 45.37
CA ARG A 682 35.26 -16.66 45.08
C ARG A 682 35.84 -16.18 43.75
N LEU A 683 35.00 -15.93 42.77
CA LEU A 683 35.38 -15.40 41.45
C LEU A 683 35.45 -13.87 41.43
N GLU A 684 35.20 -13.20 42.56
CA GLU A 684 35.23 -11.75 42.71
C GLU A 684 34.32 -11.02 41.70
N ILE A 685 33.18 -11.64 41.36
CA ILE A 685 32.18 -11.05 40.46
C ILE A 685 31.43 -9.94 41.21
N GLU A 686 31.26 -8.79 40.57
CA GLU A 686 30.57 -7.64 41.16
C GLU A 686 29.10 -7.99 41.46
N ILE A 687 28.67 -7.74 42.70
CA ILE A 687 27.30 -8.00 43.13
C ILE A 687 26.46 -6.77 42.84
N THR A 688 25.64 -6.85 41.80
CA THR A 688 24.65 -5.81 41.49
C THR A 688 23.46 -5.89 42.44
N LYS A 689 22.71 -4.80 42.54
CA LYS A 689 21.49 -4.72 43.35
C LYS A 689 20.45 -5.77 42.97
N ASP A 690 20.24 -6.00 41.67
CA ASP A 690 19.23 -6.92 41.16
C ASP A 690 19.58 -8.39 41.47
N VAL A 691 20.86 -8.76 41.35
CA VAL A 691 21.36 -10.09 41.71
C VAL A 691 21.25 -10.32 43.22
N PHE A 692 21.64 -9.33 44.04
CA PHE A 692 21.51 -9.41 45.50
C PHE A 692 20.05 -9.53 45.95
N GLN A 693 19.15 -8.78 45.32
CA GLN A 693 17.71 -8.88 45.55
C GLN A 693 17.18 -10.28 45.22
N ALA A 694 17.53 -10.82 44.06
CA ALA A 694 17.09 -12.16 43.65
C ALA A 694 17.60 -13.23 44.62
N TYR A 695 18.85 -13.11 45.10
CA TYR A 695 19.41 -14.00 46.12
C TYR A 695 18.66 -13.91 47.46
N CYS A 696 18.31 -12.70 47.91
CA CYS A 696 17.46 -12.53 49.11
C CYS A 696 16.12 -13.26 48.94
N GLY A 697 15.48 -13.15 47.77
CA GLY A 697 14.26 -13.88 47.43
C GLY A 697 14.43 -15.40 47.50
N ALA A 698 15.53 -15.94 46.97
CA ALA A 698 15.83 -17.37 46.98
C ALA A 698 15.90 -17.94 48.41
N LEU A 699 16.62 -17.28 49.32
CA LEU A 699 16.72 -17.72 50.72
C LEU A 699 15.40 -17.56 51.49
N SER A 700 14.59 -16.56 51.11
CA SER A 700 13.32 -16.25 51.75
C SER A 700 12.28 -17.37 51.59
N ALA A 701 12.36 -18.17 50.53
CA ALA A 701 11.42 -19.25 50.24
C ALA A 701 11.26 -20.27 51.38
N ARG A 702 12.29 -20.46 52.21
CA ARG A 702 12.27 -21.41 53.33
C ARG A 702 11.69 -20.86 54.63
N GLY A 703 11.38 -19.56 54.68
CA GLY A 703 10.70 -18.97 55.83
C GLY A 703 11.59 -18.56 57.00
N LYS A 704 12.92 -18.50 56.81
CA LYS A 704 13.87 -18.08 57.84
C LYS A 704 14.01 -16.56 57.82
N VAL A 705 13.17 -15.87 58.61
CA VAL A 705 13.07 -14.40 58.58
C VAL A 705 14.36 -13.73 59.04
N ASP A 706 14.98 -14.21 60.11
CA ASP A 706 16.15 -13.55 60.71
C ASP A 706 17.39 -13.65 59.83
N GLU A 707 17.60 -14.80 59.17
CA GLU A 707 18.73 -15.00 58.25
C GLU A 707 18.72 -13.99 57.08
N VAL A 708 17.53 -13.71 56.53
CA VAL A 708 17.40 -12.76 55.42
C VAL A 708 17.49 -11.30 55.90
N ARG A 709 17.00 -10.99 57.10
CA ARG A 709 17.19 -9.66 57.72
C ARG A 709 18.67 -9.34 57.90
N ASP A 710 19.41 -10.31 58.44
CA ASP A 710 20.86 -10.18 58.64
C ASP A 710 21.58 -10.04 57.30
N LEU A 711 21.18 -10.81 56.28
CA LEU A 711 21.72 -10.69 54.92
C LEU A 711 21.49 -9.29 54.34
N ILE A 712 20.28 -8.73 54.47
CA ILE A 712 19.96 -7.39 53.97
C ILE A 712 20.83 -6.33 54.67
N GLN A 713 21.00 -6.43 55.99
CA GLN A 713 21.84 -5.51 56.76
C GLN A 713 23.34 -5.67 56.43
N SER A 714 23.81 -6.90 56.20
CA SER A 714 25.19 -7.13 55.76
C SER A 714 25.41 -6.62 54.34
N GLY A 715 24.42 -6.73 53.45
CA GLY A 715 24.50 -6.20 52.09
C GLY A 715 24.65 -4.67 52.04
N GLU A 716 24.02 -3.94 52.95
CA GLU A 716 24.21 -2.49 53.08
C GLU A 716 25.63 -2.14 53.54
N LYS A 717 26.24 -2.95 54.42
CA LYS A 717 27.60 -2.73 54.94
C LYS A 717 28.69 -3.16 53.95
N ASP A 718 28.52 -4.33 53.35
CA ASP A 718 29.55 -4.99 52.54
C ASP A 718 29.53 -4.49 51.09
N TYR A 719 28.35 -4.16 50.55
CA TYR A 719 28.16 -3.77 49.15
C TYR A 719 27.59 -2.35 48.97
N GLY A 720 27.23 -1.65 50.04
CA GLY A 720 26.59 -0.33 49.96
C GLY A 720 25.19 -0.35 49.35
N ILE A 721 24.57 -1.53 49.23
CA ILE A 721 23.27 -1.69 48.59
C ILE A 721 22.17 -1.41 49.63
N ARG A 722 21.49 -0.27 49.49
CA ARG A 722 20.34 0.05 50.34
C ARG A 722 19.06 -0.64 49.84
N PRO A 723 18.24 -1.20 50.75
CA PRO A 723 16.96 -1.81 50.38
C PRO A 723 15.99 -0.77 49.82
N ASP A 724 15.35 -1.12 48.71
CA ASP A 724 14.27 -0.35 48.12
C ASP A 724 12.92 -1.08 48.28
N GLY A 725 11.84 -0.43 47.84
CA GLY A 725 10.51 -1.03 47.93
C GLY A 725 10.42 -2.39 47.23
N LEU A 726 11.10 -2.56 46.08
CA LEU A 726 11.03 -3.78 45.30
C LEU A 726 11.76 -4.94 45.97
N MET A 727 12.94 -4.71 46.57
CA MET A 727 13.66 -5.72 47.36
C MET A 727 12.88 -6.17 48.60
N LEU A 728 12.32 -5.22 49.35
CA LEU A 728 11.46 -5.55 50.50
C LEU A 728 10.20 -6.31 50.05
N GLY A 729 9.67 -5.96 48.89
CA GLY A 729 8.54 -6.64 48.30
C GLY A 729 8.85 -8.08 47.89
N VAL A 730 10.00 -8.33 47.26
CA VAL A 730 10.49 -9.69 46.92
C VAL A 730 10.66 -10.51 48.20
N PHE A 731 11.30 -9.94 49.23
CA PHE A 731 11.47 -10.57 50.54
C PHE A 731 10.11 -10.96 51.15
N TYR A 732 9.16 -10.03 51.17
CA TYR A 732 7.82 -10.24 51.72
C TYR A 732 6.99 -11.25 50.90
N ASN A 733 7.09 -11.23 49.57
CA ASN A 733 6.32 -12.09 48.69
C ASN A 733 6.84 -13.54 48.67
N ALA A 734 8.15 -13.72 48.76
CA ALA A 734 8.80 -15.03 48.81
C ALA A 734 8.55 -15.80 50.11
N MET A 735 8.21 -15.09 51.20
CA MET A 735 8.00 -15.70 52.51
C MET A 735 6.69 -16.47 52.61
N PRO A 736 6.71 -17.73 53.10
CA PRO A 736 5.49 -18.52 53.28
C PRO A 736 4.76 -18.17 54.59
N GLY A 737 3.44 -17.96 54.50
CA GLY A 737 2.54 -17.73 55.64
C GLY A 737 2.45 -16.28 56.11
N GLN A 738 1.27 -15.88 56.61
CA GLN A 738 0.99 -14.49 56.99
C GLN A 738 1.73 -14.04 58.26
N ASN A 739 1.85 -14.90 59.27
CA ASN A 739 2.53 -14.54 60.53
C ASN A 739 3.97 -14.06 60.31
N ARG A 740 4.70 -14.68 59.39
CA ARG A 740 6.09 -14.30 59.05
C ARG A 740 6.13 -13.00 58.26
N LYS A 741 5.13 -12.78 57.39
CA LYS A 741 4.96 -11.54 56.64
C LYS A 741 4.69 -10.34 57.56
N ASP A 742 3.87 -10.54 58.60
CA ASP A 742 3.59 -9.50 59.60
C ASP A 742 4.87 -9.09 60.35
N MET A 743 5.72 -10.07 60.73
CA MET A 743 7.03 -9.79 61.31
C MET A 743 7.94 -8.96 60.37
N ILE A 744 7.87 -9.20 59.06
CA ILE A 744 8.63 -8.44 58.07
C ILE A 744 8.09 -7.03 57.94
N GLU A 745 6.77 -6.86 57.95
CA GLU A 745 6.11 -5.55 57.91
C GLU A 745 6.51 -4.68 59.12
N GLU A 746 6.48 -5.24 60.34
CA GLU A 746 6.92 -4.52 61.54
C GLU A 746 8.38 -4.09 61.47
N TRP A 747 9.27 -5.01 61.07
CA TRP A 747 10.69 -4.74 60.92
C TRP A 747 11.00 -3.71 59.83
N ALA A 748 10.36 -3.83 58.66
CA ALA A 748 10.59 -2.95 57.53
C ALA A 748 10.09 -1.53 57.79
N LYS A 749 8.95 -1.37 58.50
CA LYS A 749 8.45 -0.06 58.94
C LYS A 749 9.41 0.62 59.92
N ALA A 750 10.01 -0.16 60.84
CA ALA A 750 10.93 0.37 61.84
C ALA A 750 12.30 0.74 61.24
N THR A 751 12.82 -0.08 60.34
CA THR A 751 14.20 0.02 59.85
C THR A 751 14.33 0.79 58.53
N TYR A 752 13.37 0.61 57.61
CA TYR A 752 13.41 1.17 56.25
C TYR A 752 12.07 1.84 55.86
N PRO A 753 11.65 2.90 56.57
CA PRO A 753 10.31 3.49 56.41
C PRO A 753 10.05 4.06 55.02
N GLU A 754 11.06 4.65 54.37
CA GLU A 754 10.92 5.22 53.02
C GLU A 754 10.78 4.12 51.95
N ALA A 755 11.55 3.04 52.03
CA ALA A 755 11.41 1.89 51.14
C ALA A 755 10.07 1.17 51.34
N TRP A 756 9.59 1.07 52.60
CA TRP A 756 8.27 0.50 52.88
C TRP A 756 7.12 1.34 52.31
N LYS A 757 7.22 2.68 52.36
CA LYS A 757 6.24 3.57 51.68
C LYS A 757 6.23 3.36 50.17
N GLN A 758 7.40 3.19 49.55
CA GLN A 758 7.50 2.88 48.12
C GLN A 758 6.78 1.56 47.78
N LEU A 759 6.96 0.52 48.60
CA LEU A 759 6.29 -0.77 48.42
C LEU A 759 4.76 -0.67 48.60
N LEU A 760 4.28 0.08 49.58
CA LEU A 760 2.84 0.31 49.78
C LEU A 760 2.17 0.97 48.55
N ALA A 761 2.90 1.83 47.84
CA ALA A 761 2.41 2.47 46.63
C ALA A 761 2.20 1.48 45.46
N MET A 762 2.81 0.29 45.49
CA MET A 762 2.68 -0.74 44.44
C MET A 762 1.38 -1.55 44.53
N GLY A 763 0.65 -1.48 45.66
CA GLY A 763 -0.62 -2.18 45.86
C GLY A 763 -0.49 -3.63 46.38
N GLN A 764 -1.58 -4.17 46.93
CA GLN A 764 -1.64 -5.50 47.55
C GLN A 764 -2.81 -6.33 47.02
N THR A 765 -2.61 -7.65 46.98
CA THR A 765 -3.64 -8.66 46.73
C THR A 765 -3.60 -9.76 47.79
N THR A 766 -4.68 -10.53 47.88
CA THR A 766 -4.77 -11.70 48.78
C THR A 766 -4.87 -12.98 47.97
N ILE A 767 -4.09 -13.99 48.34
CA ILE A 767 -4.07 -15.33 47.75
C ILE A 767 -4.57 -16.33 48.81
N ASP A 768 -4.91 -17.54 48.38
CA ASP A 768 -5.42 -18.63 49.23
C ASP A 768 -6.70 -18.23 49.97
N GLY A 769 -7.76 -17.84 49.25
CA GLY A 769 -9.07 -17.55 49.85
C GLY A 769 -9.10 -16.34 50.81
N GLY A 770 -8.08 -15.47 50.79
CA GLY A 770 -8.01 -14.27 51.62
C GLY A 770 -6.99 -14.34 52.77
N PHE A 771 -6.33 -15.49 52.98
CA PHE A 771 -5.50 -15.72 54.17
C PHE A 771 -4.06 -15.19 54.05
N VAL A 772 -3.53 -15.00 52.84
CA VAL A 772 -2.14 -14.56 52.64
C VAL A 772 -2.09 -13.31 51.78
N LYS A 773 -1.48 -12.24 52.28
CA LYS A 773 -1.25 -11.00 51.53
C LYS A 773 0.00 -11.10 50.67
N LYS A 774 -0.04 -10.57 49.44
CA LYS A 774 1.11 -10.33 48.58
C LYS A 774 1.05 -8.92 48.01
N PHE A 775 2.22 -8.33 47.76
CA PHE A 775 2.32 -7.09 47.00
C PHE A 775 2.30 -7.37 45.50
N LEU A 776 1.69 -6.47 44.73
CA LEU A 776 1.71 -6.50 43.27
C LEU A 776 3.06 -5.97 42.77
N ILE A 777 4.00 -6.88 42.56
CA ILE A 777 5.34 -6.55 42.06
C ILE A 777 5.47 -7.15 40.68
N GLU A 778 5.75 -6.31 39.68
CA GLU A 778 6.07 -6.77 38.33
C GLU A 778 7.57 -7.03 38.24
N LEU A 779 7.94 -8.30 38.07
CA LEU A 779 9.30 -8.70 37.72
C LEU A 779 9.42 -8.79 36.20
N GLU A 780 10.54 -8.32 35.65
CA GLU A 780 10.75 -8.36 34.20
C GLU A 780 10.90 -9.80 33.69
N TRP A 781 10.20 -10.11 32.59
CA TRP A 781 10.26 -11.36 31.82
C TRP A 781 11.09 -11.22 30.54
N LYS A 782 12.26 -10.58 30.63
CA LYS A 782 13.22 -10.43 29.52
C LYS A 782 14.49 -11.22 29.77
N ALA A 783 15.03 -11.86 28.74
CA ALA A 783 16.15 -12.80 28.83
C ALA A 783 17.53 -12.16 28.64
#